data_AF-A0A2A2W668-F1
#
_entry.id   AF-A0A2A2W668-F1
#
_cell.length_a   1.000
_cell.length_b   1.000
_cell.length_c   1.000
_cell.angle_alpha   90.00
_cell.angle_beta   90.00
_cell.angle_gamma   90.00
#
_symmetry.space_group_name_H-M   'P 1'
#
loop_
_entity.id
_entity.type
_entity.pdbx_description
1 polymer ?
#
loop_
_entity_poly.entity_id
_entity_poly.type
_entity_poly.pdbx_seq_one_letter_code
_entity_poly.pdbx_strand_id
1 'polypeptide(L)'
;MLIKEVTAPDIADRLLQRGLGFRFGPYEFRVRSDIPVIADAVHTIQAHRELRDPVALPDFTLDFQAGRERLHRAIICSIDGVIWQTWPMRLSVAAMEWITSWCFFRQSYQQLAIHAAAAVLPGSNQVVIFPGDSGAGKSTLASTLMLSGWKLLSDETALLDMDDHHVHALGRPTILKGRSLDLIRSRFGERAVFGPTAKILDPPSSIAHLRPTEESVAIAGQTFPLGAIVLPDRCDDASIGCKLERMPVDEVFIKLTQLGINFRMMGRRGFDEVIQLARQTPGFRLKYHDATEAEQFLRGHELLNVQSAPRPERLSTELCSHEAEPKSRERKAAGAAGHGASSTAFPADINTRVLVTERSPIEVLGLVNQLREDSSVCFDWDLATWDRVIRFANHTALLSQIAVDLEKRDDFARLPIQVRRRIDRQNWLTRFNHRSIEYETDAIARVLAPLNVPLVLLKGSAYLAAKCDWAAGRTTSDIDLLVHPKHLDAVDDSLRKNDFAPMEDNSDRDEQYYRRWLHELAPRRHVYRRIEIDLHFRLLPIGDPYSFPVDEMIERAVPIGGTPFSWLDPVDRIIHSAVNLGHTGEYRRACRDLWDLRYLVESPEDGKPFDWRELSERSKHHGLTRTVGNVLALADELVGLALPEGWIKETTGVSLDAVRRRRLYRLMRTASLPDGRAYRSRRRRTAIWFLEHYPLPKIQTWLDPLTWTKRVKFIQGG
;
A
#
# COMPACT_ATOMS: atom_id res chain seq x y z
N MET A 1 18.66 5.28 27.00
CA MET A 1 17.38 5.57 27.65
C MET A 1 16.32 4.69 27.01
N LEU A 2 15.65 3.87 27.80
CA LEU A 2 14.55 3.00 27.37
C LEU A 2 13.22 3.75 27.40
N ILE A 3 12.23 3.27 26.64
CA ILE A 3 10.89 3.88 26.59
C ILE A 3 10.23 3.94 27.97
N LYS A 4 10.41 2.92 28.82
CA LYS A 4 9.87 2.88 30.19
C LYS A 4 10.47 3.91 31.15
N GLU A 5 11.58 4.54 30.78
CA GLU A 5 12.30 5.52 31.61
C GLU A 5 11.80 6.95 31.38
N VAL A 6 10.84 7.12 30.46
CA VAL A 6 10.31 8.42 30.01
C VAL A 6 8.81 8.45 30.28
N THR A 7 8.24 9.63 30.52
CA THR A 7 6.81 9.72 30.83
C THR A 7 5.95 9.53 29.57
N ALA A 8 4.73 9.01 29.73
CA ALA A 8 3.77 8.91 28.62
C ALA A 8 3.44 10.27 27.96
N PRO A 9 3.33 11.40 28.70
CA PRO A 9 3.25 12.73 28.11
C PRO A 9 4.44 13.10 27.19
N ASP A 10 5.68 12.77 27.57
CA ASP A 10 6.85 13.04 26.72
C ASP A 10 6.80 12.22 25.42
N ILE A 11 6.31 10.97 25.50
CA ILE A 11 6.07 10.11 24.35
C ILE A 11 4.99 10.73 23.45
N ALA A 12 3.89 11.22 24.03
CA ALA A 12 2.80 11.87 23.29
C ALA A 12 3.29 13.12 22.54
N ASP A 13 4.10 13.97 23.19
CA ASP A 13 4.67 15.16 22.58
C ASP A 13 5.60 14.81 21.41
N ARG A 14 6.44 13.78 21.56
CA ARG A 14 7.31 13.29 20.48
C ARG A 14 6.50 12.73 19.30
N LEU A 15 5.47 11.92 19.56
CA LEU A 15 4.57 11.37 18.55
C LEU A 15 3.80 12.46 17.77
N LEU A 16 3.44 13.55 18.45
CA LEU A 16 2.71 14.67 17.86
C LEU A 16 3.59 15.53 16.94
N GLN A 17 4.85 15.76 17.33
CA GLN A 17 5.79 16.62 16.62
C GLN A 17 6.52 15.86 15.49
N ARG A 18 7.78 15.49 15.73
CA ARG A 18 8.66 14.83 14.75
C ARG A 18 8.38 13.33 14.54
N GLY A 19 7.65 12.71 15.47
CA GLY A 19 7.45 11.27 15.53
C GLY A 19 8.51 10.54 16.37
N LEU A 20 8.29 9.25 16.60
CA LEU A 20 9.22 8.34 17.26
C LEU A 20 9.81 7.35 16.24
N GLY A 21 11.11 7.06 16.39
CA GLY A 21 11.82 6.07 15.60
C GLY A 21 11.66 4.67 16.20
N PHE A 22 11.31 3.69 15.37
CA PHE A 22 11.30 2.28 15.75
C PHE A 22 12.06 1.44 14.72
N ARG A 23 12.81 0.45 15.20
CA ARG A 23 13.38 -0.60 14.35
C ARG A 23 12.72 -1.93 14.64
N PHE A 24 12.07 -2.50 13.64
CA PHE A 24 11.47 -3.83 13.71
C PHE A 24 12.10 -4.71 12.62
N GLY A 25 12.93 -5.67 13.04
CA GLY A 25 13.73 -6.46 12.11
C GLY A 25 14.66 -5.58 11.27
N PRO A 26 14.63 -5.73 9.93
CA PRO A 26 15.50 -4.95 9.03
C PRO A 26 14.98 -3.53 8.73
N TYR A 27 13.80 -3.15 9.21
CA TYR A 27 13.11 -1.94 8.76
C TYR A 27 13.04 -0.83 9.81
N GLU A 28 13.24 0.40 9.35
CA GLU A 28 13.15 1.63 10.14
C GLU A 28 11.78 2.31 9.96
N PHE A 29 11.13 2.65 11.07
CA PHE A 29 9.81 3.25 11.11
C PHE A 29 9.86 4.62 11.78
N ARG A 30 9.12 5.57 11.21
CA ARG A 30 8.72 6.82 11.89
C ARG A 30 7.24 6.69 12.24
N VAL A 31 6.92 6.68 13.53
CA VAL A 31 5.53 6.63 14.01
C VAL A 31 5.12 8.01 14.52
N ARG A 32 3.96 8.48 14.05
CA ARG A 32 3.37 9.77 14.39
C ARG A 32 1.92 9.56 14.82
N SER A 33 1.50 10.23 15.89
CA SER A 33 0.09 10.21 16.31
C SER A 33 -0.33 11.50 17.03
N ASP A 34 -1.63 11.81 17.03
CA ASP A 34 -2.27 12.78 17.93
C ASP A 34 -3.22 12.11 18.94
N ILE A 35 -3.15 10.79 19.08
CA ILE A 35 -4.07 9.98 19.90
C ILE A 35 -3.37 9.59 21.22
N PRO A 36 -3.84 10.07 22.38
CA PRO A 36 -3.17 9.81 23.67
C PRO A 36 -3.01 8.32 24.02
N VAL A 37 -4.03 7.49 23.75
CA VAL A 37 -3.97 6.04 24.06
C VAL A 37 -2.85 5.30 23.30
N ILE A 38 -2.39 5.86 22.16
CA ILE A 38 -1.23 5.31 21.45
C ILE A 38 0.06 5.59 22.23
N ALA A 39 0.20 6.76 22.86
CA ALA A 39 1.35 7.05 23.71
C ALA A 39 1.40 6.13 24.94
N ASP A 40 0.25 5.92 25.59
CA ASP A 40 0.13 4.99 26.73
C ASP A 40 0.49 3.54 26.33
N ALA A 41 0.02 3.13 25.15
CA ALA A 41 0.33 1.83 24.59
C ALA A 41 1.83 1.71 24.30
N VAL A 42 2.45 2.68 23.60
CA VAL A 42 3.89 2.70 23.31
C VAL A 42 4.70 2.60 24.60
N HIS A 43 4.38 3.42 25.61
CA HIS A 43 5.05 3.38 26.92
C HIS A 43 5.00 1.98 27.55
N THR A 44 3.84 1.32 27.47
CA THR A 44 3.62 0.02 28.11
C THR A 44 4.22 -1.13 27.30
N ILE A 45 3.84 -1.29 26.03
CA ILE A 45 4.14 -2.48 25.24
C ILE A 45 5.50 -2.42 24.54
N GLN A 46 6.09 -1.23 24.41
CA GLN A 46 7.45 -1.03 23.87
C GLN A 46 8.47 -0.67 24.97
N ALA A 47 8.11 -0.87 26.24
CA ALA A 47 8.88 -0.47 27.43
C ALA A 47 10.39 -0.81 27.40
N HIS A 48 10.77 -1.98 26.89
CA HIS A 48 12.16 -2.45 26.84
C HIS A 48 12.95 -1.96 25.62
N ARG A 49 12.34 -1.18 24.72
CA ARG A 49 13.04 -0.62 23.55
C ARG A 49 13.74 0.68 23.90
N GLU A 50 14.81 0.96 23.18
CA GLU A 50 15.49 2.26 23.22
C GLU A 50 14.55 3.36 22.70
N LEU A 51 14.50 4.48 23.42
CA LEU A 51 13.86 5.69 22.91
C LEU A 51 14.76 6.29 21.82
N ARG A 52 14.27 6.30 20.57
CA ARG A 52 15.01 6.80 19.41
C ARG A 52 14.26 7.89 18.69
N ASP A 53 15.03 8.84 18.16
CA ASP A 53 14.53 9.80 17.18
C ASP A 53 14.43 9.13 15.81
N PRO A 54 13.44 9.50 14.98
CA PRO A 54 13.28 8.89 13.67
C PRO A 54 14.47 9.26 12.76
N VAL A 55 14.93 8.30 11.96
CA VAL A 55 15.92 8.55 10.92
C VAL A 55 15.35 9.50 9.86
N ALA A 56 16.24 10.17 9.11
CA ALA A 56 15.84 11.18 8.12
C ALA A 56 14.94 10.60 7.00
N LEU A 57 15.29 9.40 6.51
CA LEU A 57 14.52 8.63 5.52
C LEU A 57 14.23 7.22 6.08
N PRO A 58 13.12 7.03 6.82
CA PRO A 58 12.72 5.70 7.29
C PRO A 58 12.21 4.84 6.12
N ASP A 59 12.10 3.53 6.30
CA ASP A 59 11.42 2.64 5.33
C ASP A 59 9.92 2.92 5.28
N PHE A 60 9.35 3.32 6.43
CA PHE A 60 7.93 3.63 6.59
C PHE A 60 7.71 4.83 7.49
N THR A 61 6.84 5.75 7.06
CA THR A 61 6.22 6.74 7.95
C THR A 61 4.77 6.37 8.20
N LEU A 62 4.44 6.08 9.46
CA LEU A 62 3.09 5.74 9.91
C LEU A 62 2.47 6.94 10.63
N ASP A 63 1.32 7.39 10.14
CA ASP A 63 0.54 8.47 10.73
C ASP A 63 -0.82 7.98 11.23
N PHE A 64 -1.05 8.11 12.53
CA PHE A 64 -2.28 7.71 13.23
C PHE A 64 -3.01 8.95 13.73
N GLN A 65 -4.04 9.38 12.99
CA GLN A 65 -4.74 10.63 13.26
C GLN A 65 -6.16 10.39 13.76
N ALA A 66 -6.56 11.17 14.75
CA ALA A 66 -7.94 11.23 15.18
C ALA A 66 -8.81 11.87 14.09
N GLY A 67 -9.87 11.17 13.72
CA GLY A 67 -10.77 11.61 12.66
C GLY A 67 -12.21 11.26 12.93
N ARG A 68 -13.02 11.52 11.90
CA ARG A 68 -14.38 11.02 11.82
C ARG A 68 -14.51 10.25 10.53
N GLU A 69 -15.13 9.10 10.64
CA GLU A 69 -15.69 8.39 9.51
C GLU A 69 -17.20 8.41 9.73
N ARG A 70 -17.94 8.96 8.77
CA ARG A 70 -19.37 9.31 8.93
C ARG A 70 -19.62 10.16 10.19
N LEU A 71 -20.38 9.63 11.14
CA LEU A 71 -20.75 10.25 12.41
C LEU A 71 -19.95 9.69 13.60
N HIS A 72 -19.08 8.71 13.38
CA HIS A 72 -18.34 8.05 14.45
C HIS A 72 -16.89 8.54 14.52
N ARG A 73 -16.33 8.56 15.73
CA ARG A 73 -14.90 8.81 15.93
C ARG A 73 -14.11 7.61 15.40
N ALA A 74 -13.18 7.90 14.51
CA ALA A 74 -12.33 6.90 13.88
C ALA A 74 -10.86 7.27 14.04
N ILE A 75 -10.01 6.25 14.12
CA ILE A 75 -8.59 6.41 13.84
C ILE A 75 -8.41 6.30 12.33
N ILE A 76 -7.67 7.24 11.74
CA ILE A 76 -7.29 7.16 10.35
C ILE A 76 -5.81 6.96 10.23
N CYS A 77 -5.44 5.91 9.51
CA CYS A 77 -4.07 5.45 9.49
C CYS A 77 -3.50 5.58 8.09
N SER A 78 -2.35 6.22 7.99
CA SER A 78 -1.68 6.48 6.71
C SER A 78 -0.27 5.92 6.73
N ILE A 79 0.18 5.43 5.58
CA ILE A 79 1.52 4.90 5.34
C ILE A 79 2.14 5.72 4.22
N ASP A 80 3.27 6.37 4.50
CA ASP A 80 3.98 7.21 3.54
C ASP A 80 3.06 8.24 2.85
N GLY A 81 2.17 8.83 3.65
CA GLY A 81 1.20 9.84 3.19
C GLY A 81 -0.09 9.29 2.56
N VAL A 82 -0.20 8.00 2.25
CA VAL A 82 -1.40 7.41 1.68
C VAL A 82 -2.28 6.83 2.78
N ILE A 83 -3.59 7.12 2.76
CA ILE A 83 -4.54 6.48 3.70
C ILE A 83 -4.59 5.00 3.38
N TRP A 84 -4.32 4.18 4.39
CA TRP A 84 -4.39 2.74 4.26
C TRP A 84 -5.78 2.22 4.66
N GLN A 85 -6.16 2.46 5.92
CA GLN A 85 -7.46 2.06 6.45
C GLN A 85 -7.87 2.92 7.64
N THR A 86 -9.17 2.92 7.93
CA THR A 86 -9.80 3.53 9.10
C THR A 86 -10.38 2.45 10.00
N TRP A 87 -10.38 2.73 11.30
CA TRP A 87 -11.07 1.89 12.29
C TRP A 87 -11.80 2.73 13.32
N PRO A 88 -12.75 2.14 14.06
CA PRO A 88 -13.31 2.78 15.24
C PRO A 88 -12.21 3.22 16.22
N MET A 89 -12.35 4.44 16.78
CA MET A 89 -11.34 5.03 17.67
C MET A 89 -10.88 4.11 18.82
N ARG A 90 -11.79 3.27 19.34
CA ARG A 90 -11.48 2.31 20.41
C ARG A 90 -10.42 1.28 20.03
N LEU A 91 -10.24 1.00 18.73
CA LEU A 91 -9.26 0.03 18.22
C LEU A 91 -7.92 0.68 17.85
N SER A 92 -7.62 1.90 18.34
CA SER A 92 -6.43 2.66 17.94
C SER A 92 -5.11 1.90 18.09
N VAL A 93 -4.93 1.18 19.20
CA VAL A 93 -3.70 0.39 19.44
C VAL A 93 -3.63 -0.81 18.50
N ALA A 94 -4.76 -1.49 18.26
CA ALA A 94 -4.82 -2.62 17.34
C ALA A 94 -4.55 -2.19 15.90
N ALA A 95 -5.12 -1.05 15.47
CA ALA A 95 -4.86 -0.46 14.17
C ALA A 95 -3.37 -0.12 13.96
N MET A 96 -2.69 0.39 14.99
CA MET A 96 -1.25 0.64 14.95
C MET A 96 -0.45 -0.64 14.71
N GLU A 97 -0.75 -1.70 15.46
CA GLU A 97 -0.04 -2.97 15.33
C GLU A 97 -0.36 -3.68 14.01
N TRP A 98 -1.62 -3.71 13.57
CA TRP A 98 -2.02 -4.29 12.28
C TRP A 98 -1.34 -3.61 11.09
N ILE A 99 -1.25 -2.28 11.10
CA ILE A 99 -0.56 -1.55 10.02
C ILE A 99 0.93 -1.79 10.04
N THR A 100 1.53 -1.84 11.22
CA THR A 100 2.95 -2.17 11.34
C THR A 100 3.22 -3.58 10.80
N SER A 101 2.34 -4.55 11.05
CA SER A 101 2.42 -5.91 10.47
C SER A 101 2.29 -5.88 8.96
N TRP A 102 1.33 -5.10 8.45
CA TRP A 102 1.12 -4.97 7.02
C TRP A 102 2.32 -4.39 6.27
N CYS A 103 3.05 -3.45 6.88
CA CYS A 103 4.26 -2.88 6.28
C CYS A 103 5.30 -3.95 5.96
N PHE A 104 5.44 -4.99 6.79
CA PHE A 104 6.35 -6.09 6.50
C PHE A 104 5.99 -6.86 5.25
N PHE A 105 4.69 -7.12 5.03
CA PHE A 105 4.22 -7.80 3.82
C PHE A 105 4.53 -6.99 2.57
N ARG A 106 4.35 -5.66 2.63
CA ARG A 106 4.62 -4.78 1.49
C ARG A 106 6.11 -4.56 1.20
N GLN A 107 6.97 -4.64 2.22
CA GLN A 107 8.41 -4.40 2.08
C GLN A 107 9.18 -5.63 1.60
N SER A 108 8.67 -6.82 1.92
CA SER A 108 9.39 -8.07 1.74
C SER A 108 9.34 -8.49 0.28
N TYR A 109 10.22 -7.98 -0.57
CA TYR A 109 10.40 -8.50 -1.94
C TYR A 109 11.63 -9.41 -2.06
N GLN A 110 12.53 -9.37 -1.07
CA GLN A 110 13.64 -10.30 -0.92
C GLN A 110 13.35 -11.38 0.14
N GLN A 111 12.45 -11.11 1.07
CA GLN A 111 12.04 -12.04 2.12
C GLN A 111 10.68 -12.68 1.81
N LEU A 112 10.50 -13.94 2.16
CA LEU A 112 9.19 -14.58 2.20
C LEU A 112 8.54 -14.26 3.55
N ALA A 113 7.40 -13.58 3.50
CA ALA A 113 6.60 -13.28 4.69
C ALA A 113 5.55 -14.37 4.88
N ILE A 114 5.65 -15.12 5.96
CA ILE A 114 4.76 -16.24 6.29
C ILE A 114 3.88 -15.85 7.47
N HIS A 115 2.58 -16.15 7.40
CA HIS A 115 1.70 -16.04 8.56
C HIS A 115 2.03 -17.12 9.60
N ALA A 116 2.99 -16.82 10.47
CA ALA A 116 3.55 -17.75 11.44
C ALA A 116 4.09 -17.00 12.67
N ALA A 117 4.00 -17.67 13.82
CA ALA A 117 4.83 -17.30 14.96
C ALA A 117 6.25 -17.86 14.76
N ALA A 118 7.25 -17.25 15.39
CA ALA A 118 8.64 -17.69 15.29
C ALA A 118 9.34 -17.47 16.63
N ALA A 119 10.00 -18.50 17.15
CA ALA A 119 10.71 -18.42 18.42
C ALA A 119 12.02 -19.21 18.39
N VAL A 120 13.02 -18.70 19.10
CA VAL A 120 14.30 -19.41 19.33
C VAL A 120 14.17 -20.29 20.55
N LEU A 121 14.53 -21.56 20.38
CA LEU A 121 14.61 -22.54 21.45
C LEU A 121 15.67 -22.13 22.47
N PRO A 122 15.37 -22.11 23.78
CA PRO A 122 16.35 -21.80 24.82
C PRO A 122 17.58 -22.71 24.74
N GLY A 123 18.77 -22.11 24.73
CA GLY A 123 20.04 -22.83 24.59
C GLY A 123 20.44 -23.19 23.14
N SER A 124 19.62 -22.82 22.15
CA SER A 124 19.91 -22.99 20.73
C SER A 124 20.09 -21.65 20.01
N ASN A 125 20.60 -21.69 18.78
CA ASN A 125 20.58 -20.57 17.83
C ASN A 125 19.60 -20.78 16.67
N GLN A 126 18.80 -21.85 16.71
CA GLN A 126 17.82 -22.17 15.66
C GLN A 126 16.44 -21.62 15.99
N VAL A 127 15.72 -21.24 14.94
CA VAL A 127 14.31 -20.82 15.01
C VAL A 127 13.39 -21.97 14.64
N VAL A 128 12.32 -22.10 15.40
CA VAL A 128 11.13 -22.85 14.99
C VAL A 128 10.08 -21.86 14.54
N ILE A 129 9.56 -22.03 13.33
CA ILE A 129 8.37 -21.29 12.89
C ILE A 129 7.13 -22.15 13.10
N PHE A 130 6.01 -21.50 13.43
CA PHE A 130 4.72 -22.10 13.67
C PHE A 130 3.67 -21.54 12.71
N PRO A 131 3.65 -21.97 11.43
CA PRO A 131 2.68 -21.52 10.47
C PRO A 131 1.31 -22.11 10.77
N GLY A 132 0.25 -21.35 10.54
CA GLY A 132 -1.11 -21.87 10.68
C GLY A 132 -2.15 -20.80 10.41
N ASP A 133 -3.39 -21.20 10.24
CA ASP A 133 -4.50 -20.28 10.00
C ASP A 133 -4.83 -19.43 11.24
N SER A 134 -5.54 -18.32 11.02
CA SER A 134 -6.08 -17.53 12.13
C SER A 134 -6.97 -18.40 13.01
N GLY A 135 -6.74 -18.39 14.33
CA GLY A 135 -7.47 -19.23 15.29
C GLY A 135 -6.83 -20.59 15.59
N ALA A 136 -5.76 -21.00 14.89
CA ALA A 136 -5.05 -22.27 15.15
C ALA A 136 -4.30 -22.35 16.50
N GLY A 137 -4.42 -21.34 17.37
CA GLY A 137 -3.75 -21.30 18.67
C GLY A 137 -2.31 -20.75 18.66
N LYS A 138 -1.84 -20.24 17.51
CA LYS A 138 -0.48 -19.67 17.33
C LYS A 138 -0.11 -18.63 18.39
N SER A 139 -0.91 -17.57 18.52
CA SER A 139 -0.63 -16.47 19.46
C SER A 139 -0.62 -16.88 20.91
N THR A 140 -1.46 -17.86 21.27
CA THR A 140 -1.47 -18.46 22.61
C THR A 140 -0.19 -19.26 22.84
N LEU A 141 0.23 -20.10 21.89
CA LEU A 141 1.45 -20.87 21.97
C LEU A 141 2.68 -19.97 21.99
N ALA A 142 2.77 -18.99 21.10
CA ALA A 142 3.83 -17.99 21.02
C ALA A 142 3.99 -17.18 22.33
N SER A 143 2.88 -16.70 22.88
CA SER A 143 2.88 -16.00 24.18
C SER A 143 3.37 -16.90 25.31
N THR A 144 2.95 -18.18 25.30
CA THR A 144 3.37 -19.17 26.30
C THR A 144 4.86 -19.45 26.18
N LEU A 145 5.38 -19.70 24.97
CA LEU A 145 6.79 -19.89 24.68
C LEU A 145 7.63 -18.71 25.20
N MET A 146 7.23 -17.48 24.85
CA MET A 146 7.91 -16.26 25.26
C MET A 146 7.96 -16.10 26.78
N LEU A 147 6.83 -16.27 27.47
CA LEU A 147 6.75 -16.12 28.92
C LEU A 147 7.41 -17.30 29.68
N SER A 148 7.60 -18.44 29.02
CA SER A 148 8.42 -19.58 29.49
C SER A 148 9.92 -19.45 29.16
N GLY A 149 10.37 -18.30 28.62
CA GLY A 149 11.79 -18.00 28.42
C GLY A 149 12.35 -18.31 27.02
N TRP A 150 11.51 -18.64 26.05
CA TRP A 150 11.91 -18.62 24.64
C TRP A 150 12.06 -17.17 24.18
N LYS A 151 12.95 -16.93 23.21
CA LYS A 151 13.06 -15.60 22.60
C LYS A 151 12.12 -15.53 21.41
N LEU A 152 11.06 -14.75 21.52
CA LEU A 152 10.07 -14.61 20.46
C LEU A 152 10.56 -13.64 19.39
N LEU A 153 10.64 -14.11 18.15
CA LEU A 153 10.99 -13.27 17.00
C LEU A 153 9.77 -12.50 16.52
N SER A 154 8.64 -13.19 16.42
CA SER A 154 7.37 -12.64 15.93
C SER A 154 6.22 -13.60 16.26
N ASP A 155 5.00 -13.08 16.35
CA ASP A 155 3.77 -13.89 16.47
C ASP A 155 2.95 -13.94 15.17
N GLU A 156 2.87 -12.82 14.45
CA GLU A 156 1.98 -12.71 13.29
C GLU A 156 2.67 -13.01 11.96
N THR A 157 3.97 -12.76 11.89
CA THR A 157 4.72 -12.75 10.62
C THR A 157 6.15 -13.21 10.83
N ALA A 158 6.50 -14.37 10.28
CA ALA A 158 7.90 -14.76 10.11
C ALA A 158 8.43 -14.16 8.80
N LEU A 159 9.49 -13.37 8.89
CA LEU A 159 10.21 -12.86 7.72
C LEU A 159 11.43 -13.72 7.47
N LEU A 160 11.34 -14.59 6.46
CA LEU A 160 12.40 -15.50 6.06
C LEU A 160 13.19 -14.88 4.90
N ASP A 161 14.49 -14.71 5.06
CA ASP A 161 15.38 -14.34 3.96
C ASP A 161 15.55 -15.52 3.00
N MET A 162 15.35 -15.28 1.71
CA MET A 162 15.37 -16.34 0.70
C MET A 162 16.79 -16.73 0.28
N ASP A 163 17.79 -15.91 0.56
CA ASP A 163 19.17 -16.19 0.14
C ASP A 163 19.94 -17.07 1.14
N ASP A 164 19.58 -16.99 2.42
CA ASP A 164 20.25 -17.75 3.49
C ASP A 164 19.31 -18.54 4.41
N HIS A 165 17.99 -18.49 4.18
CA HIS A 165 16.94 -19.15 4.97
C HIS A 165 16.97 -18.80 6.46
N HIS A 166 17.41 -17.58 6.80
CA HIS A 166 17.32 -17.06 8.16
C HIS A 166 16.03 -16.30 8.41
N VAL A 167 15.54 -16.34 9.65
CA VAL A 167 14.34 -15.63 10.10
C VAL A 167 14.74 -14.37 10.86
N HIS A 168 14.17 -13.22 10.49
CA HIS A 168 14.40 -11.96 11.19
C HIS A 168 13.64 -11.86 12.52
N ALA A 169 14.33 -11.42 13.56
CA ALA A 169 13.72 -11.05 14.84
C ALA A 169 13.07 -9.66 14.77
N LEU A 170 11.75 -9.60 14.91
CA LEU A 170 10.99 -8.34 14.89
C LEU A 170 10.84 -7.75 16.31
N GLY A 171 10.76 -8.61 17.34
CA GLY A 171 10.65 -8.24 18.75
C GLY A 171 9.33 -7.54 19.09
N ARG A 172 8.24 -7.89 18.41
CA ARG A 172 6.98 -7.13 18.44
C ARG A 172 5.99 -7.64 19.50
N PRO A 173 5.08 -6.75 19.99
CA PRO A 173 3.99 -7.16 20.85
C PRO A 173 3.13 -8.27 20.23
N THR A 174 2.62 -9.16 21.06
CA THR A 174 1.71 -10.24 20.62
C THR A 174 0.26 -9.79 20.78
N ILE A 175 -0.55 -9.97 19.74
CA ILE A 175 -1.97 -9.57 19.75
C ILE A 175 -2.82 -10.72 20.30
N LEU A 176 -3.47 -10.52 21.44
CA LEU A 176 -4.35 -11.53 22.05
C LEU A 176 -5.81 -11.06 22.07
N LYS A 177 -6.72 -12.00 21.79
CA LYS A 177 -8.16 -11.77 21.71
C LYS A 177 -8.93 -12.79 22.54
N GLY A 178 -10.04 -12.34 23.16
CA GLY A 178 -10.99 -13.19 23.87
C GLY A 178 -10.33 -14.18 24.84
N ARG A 179 -10.69 -15.46 24.72
CA ARG A 179 -10.19 -16.56 25.59
C ARG A 179 -8.67 -16.61 25.69
N SER A 180 -7.94 -16.32 24.62
CA SER A 180 -6.47 -16.36 24.62
C SER A 180 -5.87 -15.29 25.52
N LEU A 181 -6.49 -14.10 25.58
CA LEU A 181 -6.08 -13.03 26.48
C LEU A 181 -6.30 -13.43 27.94
N ASP A 182 -7.47 -13.98 28.24
CA ASP A 182 -7.83 -14.41 29.59
C ASP A 182 -6.92 -15.55 30.08
N LEU A 183 -6.62 -16.51 29.20
CA LEU A 183 -5.74 -17.65 29.51
C LEU A 183 -4.30 -17.21 29.82
N ILE A 184 -3.71 -16.32 29.01
CA ILE A 184 -2.35 -15.84 29.26
C ILE A 184 -2.30 -15.01 30.55
N ARG A 185 -3.34 -14.19 30.80
CA ARG A 185 -3.43 -13.40 32.03
C ARG A 185 -3.54 -14.27 33.28
N SER A 186 -4.40 -15.28 33.27
CA SER A 186 -4.59 -16.17 34.43
C SER A 186 -3.37 -17.02 34.71
N ARG A 187 -2.68 -17.50 33.66
CA ARG A 187 -1.54 -18.40 33.80
C ARG A 187 -0.25 -17.72 34.24
N PHE A 188 0.01 -16.50 33.75
CA PHE A 188 1.31 -15.84 33.96
C PHE A 188 1.27 -14.64 34.91
N GLY A 189 0.07 -14.20 35.34
CA GLY A 189 -0.10 -13.14 36.33
C GLY A 189 0.70 -11.88 36.00
N GLU A 190 1.52 -11.42 36.95
CA GLU A 190 2.33 -10.21 36.81
C GLU A 190 3.39 -10.28 35.69
N ARG A 191 3.78 -11.48 35.25
CA ARG A 191 4.71 -11.64 34.12
C ARG A 191 4.05 -11.25 32.78
N ALA A 192 2.72 -11.35 32.67
CA ALA A 192 1.98 -10.98 31.48
C ALA A 192 1.49 -9.54 31.55
N VAL A 193 2.33 -8.60 31.10
CA VAL A 193 1.99 -7.17 31.05
C VAL A 193 1.32 -6.82 29.73
N PHE A 194 0.14 -6.22 29.80
CA PHE A 194 -0.67 -5.84 28.65
C PHE A 194 -0.77 -4.33 28.48
N GLY A 195 -0.79 -3.87 27.23
CA GLY A 195 -1.22 -2.51 26.91
C GLY A 195 -2.73 -2.27 27.11
N PRO A 196 -3.22 -1.08 26.75
CA PRO A 196 -4.64 -0.75 26.83
C PRO A 196 -5.53 -1.81 26.15
N THR A 197 -6.57 -2.25 26.86
CA THR A 197 -7.54 -3.23 26.35
C THR A 197 -8.69 -2.52 25.63
N ALA A 198 -9.07 -3.05 24.46
CA ALA A 198 -10.23 -2.58 23.70
C ALA A 198 -11.25 -3.70 23.49
N LYS A 199 -12.46 -3.33 23.03
CA LYS A 199 -13.53 -4.28 22.65
C LYS A 199 -13.78 -4.24 21.14
N ILE A 200 -13.62 -5.39 20.50
CA ILE A 200 -14.18 -5.70 19.19
C ILE A 200 -15.67 -5.97 19.39
N LEU A 201 -16.52 -5.45 18.51
CA LEU A 201 -17.97 -5.59 18.64
C LEU A 201 -18.52 -6.76 17.81
N ASP A 202 -17.84 -7.14 16.74
CA ASP A 202 -18.29 -8.22 15.87
C ASP A 202 -17.09 -9.02 15.32
N PRO A 203 -16.91 -10.30 15.73
CA PRO A 203 -17.58 -10.90 16.89
C PRO A 203 -17.13 -10.21 18.20
N PRO A 204 -18.01 -10.07 19.20
CA PRO A 204 -17.67 -9.46 20.48
C PRO A 204 -16.47 -10.14 21.15
N SER A 205 -15.36 -9.41 21.30
CA SER A 205 -14.18 -9.93 21.98
C SER A 205 -13.30 -8.81 22.52
N SER A 206 -12.67 -9.06 23.67
CA SER A 206 -11.62 -8.17 24.18
C SER A 206 -10.34 -8.37 23.37
N ILE A 207 -9.60 -7.30 23.12
CA ILE A 207 -8.28 -7.32 22.46
C ILE A 207 -7.28 -6.52 23.29
N ALA A 208 -6.09 -7.08 23.49
CA ALA A 208 -4.97 -6.40 24.12
C ALA A 208 -3.64 -6.90 23.53
N HIS A 209 -2.58 -6.15 23.79
CA HIS A 209 -1.26 -6.42 23.24
C HIS A 209 -0.32 -6.78 24.38
N LEU A 210 0.22 -8.00 24.34
CA LEU A 210 1.18 -8.50 25.31
C LEU A 210 2.55 -7.89 25.03
N ARG A 211 3.15 -7.31 26.08
CA ARG A 211 4.50 -6.75 26.03
C ARG A 211 5.53 -7.86 25.77
N PRO A 212 6.45 -7.68 24.80
CA PRO A 212 7.56 -8.60 24.60
C PRO A 212 8.50 -8.62 25.81
N THR A 213 9.11 -9.78 26.10
CA THR A 213 10.14 -9.87 27.14
C THR A 213 11.41 -9.12 26.72
N GLU A 214 12.24 -8.75 27.69
CA GLU A 214 13.50 -8.05 27.43
C GLU A 214 14.41 -8.85 26.51
N GLU A 215 14.47 -10.17 26.68
CA GLU A 215 15.27 -11.07 25.85
C GLU A 215 14.77 -11.11 24.40
N SER A 216 13.46 -11.01 24.18
CA SER A 216 12.86 -10.98 22.85
C SER A 216 13.10 -9.63 22.15
N VAL A 217 13.13 -8.52 22.92
CA VAL A 217 13.49 -7.20 22.39
C VAL A 217 14.99 -7.09 22.11
N ALA A 218 15.84 -7.67 22.95
CA ALA A 218 17.30 -7.59 22.82
C ALA A 218 17.83 -8.24 21.53
N ILE A 219 17.11 -9.23 20.99
CA ILE A 219 17.47 -9.86 19.70
C ILE A 219 16.86 -9.16 18.49
N ALA A 220 16.03 -8.12 18.66
CA ALA A 220 15.37 -7.44 17.55
C ALA A 220 16.39 -6.90 16.53
N GLY A 221 16.18 -7.21 15.25
CA GLY A 221 17.10 -6.87 14.16
C GLY A 221 18.17 -7.92 13.86
N GLN A 222 18.33 -8.95 14.71
CA GLN A 222 19.17 -10.12 14.41
C GLN A 222 18.44 -11.12 13.52
N THR A 223 19.20 -12.04 12.90
CA THR A 223 18.69 -13.14 12.08
C THR A 223 19.14 -14.47 12.65
N PHE A 224 18.32 -15.51 12.46
CA PHE A 224 18.56 -16.84 13.02
C PHE A 224 18.24 -17.93 11.99
N PRO A 225 19.06 -18.98 11.87
CA PRO A 225 18.80 -20.06 10.92
C PRO A 225 17.49 -20.78 11.24
N LEU A 226 16.70 -21.08 10.20
CA LEU A 226 15.49 -21.88 10.33
C LEU A 226 15.84 -23.35 10.64
N GLY A 227 15.42 -23.83 11.82
CA GLY A 227 15.67 -25.21 12.26
C GLY A 227 14.49 -26.15 11.97
N ALA A 228 13.25 -25.69 12.13
CA ALA A 228 12.07 -26.52 11.90
C ALA A 228 10.81 -25.70 11.57
N ILE A 229 9.86 -26.36 10.90
CA ILE A 229 8.52 -25.85 10.61
C ILE A 229 7.53 -26.71 11.39
N VAL A 230 6.76 -26.12 12.32
CA VAL A 230 5.85 -26.87 13.21
C VAL A 230 4.44 -26.29 13.10
N LEU A 231 3.55 -26.97 12.38
CA LEU A 231 2.15 -26.55 12.25
C LEU A 231 1.38 -26.90 13.54
N PRO A 232 0.87 -25.91 14.29
CA PRO A 232 0.05 -26.17 15.47
C PRO A 232 -1.34 -26.66 15.04
N ASP A 233 -1.77 -27.75 15.66
CA ASP A 233 -3.08 -28.38 15.50
C ASP A 233 -3.70 -28.54 16.90
N ARG A 234 -4.37 -27.48 17.37
CA ARG A 234 -4.95 -27.43 18.71
C ARG A 234 -6.29 -28.17 18.75
N CYS A 235 -6.39 -29.21 19.57
CA CYS A 235 -7.62 -29.96 19.80
C CYS A 235 -8.28 -29.55 21.13
N ASP A 236 -9.62 -29.44 21.16
CA ASP A 236 -10.35 -29.16 22.40
C ASP A 236 -10.48 -30.40 23.31
N ASP A 237 -10.14 -31.58 22.81
CA ASP A 237 -10.14 -32.83 23.58
C ASP A 237 -8.88 -32.95 24.45
N ALA A 238 -9.07 -32.81 25.75
CA ALA A 238 -8.00 -32.90 26.75
C ALA A 238 -7.40 -34.31 26.90
N SER A 239 -8.03 -35.35 26.33
CA SER A 239 -7.46 -36.72 26.33
C SER A 239 -6.34 -36.88 25.30
N ILE A 240 -6.24 -35.97 24.33
CA ILE A 240 -5.19 -35.98 23.32
C ILE A 240 -3.91 -35.38 23.92
N GLY A 241 -2.97 -36.27 24.28
CA GLY A 241 -1.62 -35.86 24.67
C GLY A 241 -0.85 -35.19 23.51
N CYS A 242 0.22 -34.47 23.85
CA CYS A 242 1.06 -33.81 22.85
C CYS A 242 1.73 -34.83 21.91
N LYS A 243 1.60 -34.63 20.59
CA LYS A 243 2.21 -35.48 19.56
C LYS A 243 2.81 -34.63 18.44
N LEU A 244 3.98 -35.05 17.94
CA LEU A 244 4.66 -34.43 16.82
C LEU A 244 4.77 -35.42 15.66
N GLU A 245 4.05 -35.15 14.57
CA GLU A 245 3.99 -36.01 13.38
C GLU A 245 4.80 -35.39 12.25
N ARG A 246 5.68 -36.17 11.60
CA ARG A 246 6.44 -35.67 10.44
C ARG A 246 5.50 -35.40 9.27
N MET A 247 5.67 -34.25 8.61
CA MET A 247 4.93 -33.92 7.38
C MET A 247 5.74 -34.29 6.14
N PRO A 248 5.08 -34.73 5.06
CA PRO A 248 5.74 -34.92 3.78
C PRO A 248 6.03 -33.57 3.11
N VAL A 249 7.00 -33.54 2.21
CA VAL A 249 7.56 -32.31 1.59
C VAL A 249 6.50 -31.53 0.81
N ASP A 250 5.63 -32.22 0.09
CA ASP A 250 4.53 -31.64 -0.68
C ASP A 250 3.53 -30.92 0.23
N GLU A 251 3.21 -31.50 1.39
CA GLU A 251 2.32 -30.85 2.36
C GLU A 251 2.96 -29.58 2.96
N VAL A 252 4.26 -29.64 3.30
CA VAL A 252 5.01 -28.46 3.78
C VAL A 252 5.01 -27.37 2.72
N PHE A 253 5.29 -27.70 1.45
CA PHE A 253 5.24 -26.77 0.34
C PHE A 253 3.85 -26.12 0.18
N ILE A 254 2.78 -26.92 0.16
CA ILE A 254 1.40 -26.41 0.06
C ILE A 254 1.10 -25.44 1.20
N LYS A 255 1.49 -25.77 2.44
CA LYS A 255 1.23 -24.91 3.60
C LYS A 255 2.03 -23.62 3.57
N LEU A 256 3.30 -23.67 3.17
CA LEU A 256 4.13 -22.46 3.02
C LEU A 256 3.61 -21.54 1.92
N THR A 257 3.09 -22.08 0.82
CA THR A 257 2.51 -21.26 -0.26
C THR A 257 1.14 -20.68 0.11
N GLN A 258 0.31 -21.43 0.84
CA GLN A 258 -0.99 -20.96 1.34
C GLN A 258 -0.85 -19.87 2.40
N LEU A 259 0.13 -20.02 3.31
CA LEU A 259 0.38 -19.10 4.42
C LEU A 259 1.41 -18.02 4.07
N GLY A 260 2.05 -18.11 2.90
CA GLY A 260 3.00 -17.15 2.36
C GLY A 260 2.28 -15.94 1.79
N ILE A 261 2.29 -14.84 2.54
CA ILE A 261 1.45 -13.66 2.31
C ILE A 261 1.84 -12.94 1.01
N ASN A 262 3.13 -12.90 0.70
CA ASN A 262 3.69 -12.31 -0.51
C ASN A 262 4.16 -13.37 -1.51
N PHE A 263 3.79 -14.64 -1.36
CA PHE A 263 4.32 -15.73 -2.20
C PHE A 263 4.06 -15.49 -3.70
N ARG A 264 2.84 -15.09 -4.08
CA ARG A 264 2.48 -14.79 -5.49
C ARG A 264 3.35 -13.70 -6.10
N MET A 265 3.75 -12.74 -5.26
CA MET A 265 4.57 -11.61 -5.65
C MET A 265 5.98 -12.08 -6.06
N MET A 266 6.54 -13.07 -5.38
CA MET A 266 7.91 -13.58 -5.60
C MET A 266 8.14 -14.30 -6.94
N GLY A 267 7.07 -14.68 -7.65
CA GLY A 267 7.15 -15.33 -8.96
C GLY A 267 7.95 -16.64 -8.93
N ARG A 268 8.72 -16.89 -9.99
CA ARG A 268 9.49 -18.13 -10.17
C ARG A 268 10.52 -18.37 -9.07
N ARG A 269 11.28 -17.34 -8.66
CA ARG A 269 12.26 -17.45 -7.57
C ARG A 269 11.58 -17.93 -6.28
N GLY A 270 10.44 -17.34 -5.92
CA GLY A 270 9.70 -17.76 -4.73
C GLY A 270 9.23 -19.22 -4.81
N PHE A 271 8.75 -19.66 -5.98
CA PHE A 271 8.34 -21.05 -6.18
C PHE A 271 9.51 -22.03 -5.99
N ASP A 272 10.65 -21.78 -6.65
CA ASP A 272 11.82 -22.66 -6.62
C ASP A 272 12.43 -22.72 -5.20
N GLU A 273 12.54 -21.58 -4.51
CA GLU A 273 13.09 -21.49 -3.16
C GLU A 273 12.18 -22.14 -2.10
N VAL A 274 10.86 -21.98 -2.19
CA VAL A 274 9.93 -22.62 -1.24
C VAL A 274 9.96 -24.16 -1.39
N ILE A 275 10.21 -24.68 -2.59
CA ILE A 275 10.47 -26.12 -2.79
C ILE A 275 11.76 -26.55 -2.08
N GLN A 276 12.85 -25.77 -2.23
CA GLN A 276 14.11 -26.08 -1.54
C GLN A 276 13.94 -26.06 -0.02
N LEU A 277 13.27 -25.04 0.50
CA LEU A 277 12.95 -24.90 1.92
C LEU A 277 12.15 -26.10 2.44
N ALA A 278 11.11 -26.52 1.72
CA ALA A 278 10.30 -27.67 2.10
C ALA A 278 11.07 -29.01 2.10
N ARG A 279 12.13 -29.13 1.28
CA ARG A 279 13.00 -30.32 1.23
C ARG A 279 14.06 -30.32 2.33
N GLN A 280 14.64 -29.16 2.63
CA GLN A 280 15.79 -29.03 3.52
C GLN A 280 15.39 -28.84 4.98
N THR A 281 14.25 -28.19 5.24
CA THR A 281 13.79 -27.91 6.60
C THR A 281 12.81 -28.99 7.07
N PRO A 282 13.01 -29.57 8.26
CA PRO A 282 12.09 -30.55 8.79
C PRO A 282 10.73 -29.93 9.14
N GLY A 283 9.67 -30.47 8.54
CA GLY A 283 8.28 -30.08 8.78
C GLY A 283 7.52 -31.07 9.68
N PHE A 284 6.77 -30.55 10.64
CA PHE A 284 6.00 -31.34 11.59
C PHE A 284 4.60 -30.75 11.83
N ARG A 285 3.65 -31.61 12.22
CA ARG A 285 2.36 -31.22 12.79
C ARG A 285 2.39 -31.50 14.29
N LEU A 286 2.08 -30.49 15.10
CA LEU A 286 2.00 -30.58 16.55
C LEU A 286 0.54 -30.64 16.98
N LYS A 287 0.09 -31.81 17.43
CA LYS A 287 -1.23 -31.98 18.05
C LYS A 287 -1.13 -31.73 19.54
N TYR A 288 -1.98 -30.85 20.08
CA TYR A 288 -1.96 -30.50 21.50
C TYR A 288 -3.30 -29.92 21.99
N HIS A 289 -3.57 -30.04 23.28
CA HIS A 289 -4.69 -29.36 23.94
C HIS A 289 -4.26 -28.06 24.62
N ASP A 290 -3.23 -28.15 25.46
CA ASP A 290 -2.73 -27.05 26.28
C ASP A 290 -1.38 -26.51 25.81
N ALA A 291 -1.24 -25.17 25.79
CA ALA A 291 -0.04 -24.52 25.27
C ALA A 291 1.19 -24.70 26.18
N THR A 292 1.03 -24.91 27.49
CA THR A 292 2.16 -25.13 28.41
C THR A 292 2.68 -26.55 28.30
N GLU A 293 1.79 -27.54 28.18
CA GLU A 293 2.19 -28.91 27.87
C GLU A 293 2.92 -28.98 26.53
N ALA A 294 2.40 -28.30 25.50
CA ALA A 294 3.05 -28.20 24.19
C ALA A 294 4.45 -27.56 24.28
N GLU A 295 4.59 -26.48 25.05
CA GLU A 295 5.89 -25.83 25.26
C GLU A 295 6.91 -26.75 25.95
N GLN A 296 6.51 -27.42 27.02
CA GLN A 296 7.37 -28.37 27.74
C GLN A 296 7.76 -29.56 26.85
N PHE A 297 6.80 -30.08 26.09
CA PHE A 297 7.02 -31.16 25.13
C PHE A 297 8.02 -30.76 24.05
N LEU A 298 7.84 -29.60 23.42
CA LEU A 298 8.76 -29.08 22.40
C LEU A 298 10.17 -28.85 22.96
N ARG A 299 10.27 -28.30 24.17
CA ARG A 299 11.57 -28.04 24.83
C ARG A 299 12.38 -29.30 25.07
N GLY A 300 11.71 -30.40 25.43
CA GLY A 300 12.35 -31.69 25.70
C GLY A 300 12.57 -32.57 24.46
N HIS A 301 12.06 -32.18 23.29
CA HIS A 301 12.01 -33.08 22.15
C HIS A 301 13.34 -33.13 21.37
N GLU A 302 13.95 -34.31 21.28
CA GLU A 302 15.26 -34.53 20.64
C GLU A 302 15.34 -34.06 19.18
N LEU A 303 14.24 -34.20 18.42
CA LEU A 303 14.16 -33.76 17.02
C LEU A 303 14.32 -32.25 16.80
N LEU A 304 14.17 -31.44 17.85
CA LEU A 304 14.41 -29.99 17.80
C LEU A 304 15.82 -29.61 18.32
N ASN A 305 16.57 -30.57 18.85
CA ASN A 305 17.94 -30.40 19.37
C ASN A 305 19.03 -30.72 18.33
N VAL A 306 18.69 -30.80 17.05
CA VAL A 306 19.61 -31.25 16.00
C VAL A 306 20.59 -30.13 15.59
N GLN A 307 21.88 -30.34 15.88
CA GLN A 307 22.97 -29.57 15.29
C GLN A 307 22.99 -29.78 13.77
N SER A 308 23.09 -28.69 13.02
CA SER A 308 22.94 -28.58 11.55
C SER A 308 23.73 -29.63 10.75
N ALA A 309 23.07 -30.24 9.75
CA ALA A 309 23.75 -30.96 8.67
C ALA A 309 24.51 -29.98 7.73
N PRO A 310 25.63 -30.39 7.11
CA PRO A 310 26.43 -29.53 6.23
C PRO A 310 25.74 -29.23 4.89
N ARG A 311 25.91 -28.00 4.39
CA ARG A 311 25.43 -27.51 3.08
C ARG A 311 26.07 -28.30 1.92
N PRO A 312 25.34 -28.65 0.85
CA PRO A 312 25.94 -28.95 -0.44
C PRO A 312 26.39 -27.66 -1.16
N GLU A 313 27.47 -27.76 -1.94
CA GLU A 313 28.04 -26.66 -2.73
C GLU A 313 27.04 -26.13 -3.78
N ARG A 314 27.04 -24.80 -3.96
CA ARG A 314 26.17 -24.09 -4.90
C ARG A 314 26.56 -24.44 -6.34
N LEU A 315 25.57 -24.71 -7.20
CA LEU A 315 25.71 -24.50 -8.64
C LEU A 315 25.79 -22.99 -8.88
N SER A 316 26.98 -22.50 -9.20
CA SER A 316 27.23 -21.12 -9.58
C SER A 316 26.52 -20.80 -10.91
N THR A 317 25.45 -20.02 -10.86
CA THR A 317 24.99 -19.24 -12.01
C THR A 317 25.83 -17.97 -12.09
N GLU A 318 26.68 -17.89 -13.10
CA GLU A 318 27.49 -16.70 -13.41
C GLU A 318 26.58 -15.48 -13.63
N LEU A 319 26.73 -14.48 -12.75
CA LEU A 319 26.33 -13.10 -12.98
C LEU A 319 27.57 -12.25 -12.73
N CYS A 320 28.03 -11.56 -13.79
CA CYS A 320 29.24 -10.73 -13.81
C CYS A 320 29.34 -9.79 -12.60
N SER A 321 30.36 -10.00 -11.78
CA SER A 321 30.79 -9.09 -10.72
C SER A 321 32.00 -8.27 -11.19
N HIS A 322 31.86 -6.94 -11.22
CA HIS A 322 33.01 -6.04 -11.16
C HIS A 322 33.33 -5.77 -9.68
N GLU A 323 34.48 -6.24 -9.25
CA GLU A 323 35.03 -6.05 -7.91
C GLU A 323 35.57 -4.63 -7.70
N ALA A 324 35.36 -4.07 -6.51
CA ALA A 324 36.17 -2.98 -5.98
C ALA A 324 36.36 -3.18 -4.47
N GLU A 325 37.63 -3.32 -4.07
CA GLU A 325 38.13 -3.58 -2.72
C GLU A 325 37.79 -2.49 -1.69
N PRO A 326 37.65 -2.82 -0.39
CA PRO A 326 37.50 -1.85 0.68
C PRO A 326 38.86 -1.47 1.29
N LYS A 327 39.22 -0.18 1.27
CA LYS A 327 40.31 0.37 2.08
C LYS A 327 39.79 1.00 3.37
N SER A 328 40.32 0.49 4.47
CA SER A 328 40.20 0.97 5.85
C SER A 328 40.76 2.39 6.02
N ARG A 329 40.07 3.23 6.80
CA ARG A 329 40.66 4.43 7.41
C ARG A 329 40.02 4.73 8.77
N GLU A 330 40.84 4.59 9.80
CA GLU A 330 40.62 5.07 11.17
C GLU A 330 40.38 6.58 11.20
N ARG A 331 39.49 7.04 12.09
CA ARG A 331 39.52 8.42 12.59
C ARG A 331 39.32 8.45 14.10
N LYS A 332 40.26 9.16 14.73
CA LYS A 332 40.46 9.38 16.16
C LYS A 332 39.32 10.17 16.81
N ALA A 333 39.10 9.83 18.07
CA ALA A 333 38.33 10.59 19.05
C ALA A 333 39.00 11.91 19.46
N ALA A 334 38.19 12.91 19.76
CA ALA A 334 38.51 14.02 20.66
C ALA A 334 37.19 14.50 21.31
N GLY A 335 37.15 14.51 22.64
CA GLY A 335 36.02 15.00 23.43
C GLY A 335 36.23 16.44 23.89
N ALA A 336 35.18 17.04 24.45
CA ALA A 336 35.20 17.88 25.64
C ALA A 336 33.77 18.26 26.07
N ALA A 337 33.61 18.43 27.38
CA ALA A 337 32.38 18.59 28.14
C ALA A 337 31.81 20.03 28.15
N GLY A 338 30.56 20.17 28.64
CA GLY A 338 30.03 21.43 29.14
C GLY A 338 28.60 21.30 29.69
N HIS A 339 28.48 21.44 31.01
CA HIS A 339 27.24 21.34 31.82
C HIS A 339 26.32 22.57 31.68
N GLY A 340 25.03 22.39 32.01
CA GLY A 340 24.14 23.51 32.37
C GLY A 340 22.68 23.11 32.52
N ALA A 341 22.29 22.67 33.72
CA ALA A 341 20.89 22.54 34.12
C ALA A 341 20.35 23.89 34.62
N SER A 342 19.12 24.24 34.22
CA SER A 342 18.30 25.22 34.94
C SER A 342 16.82 25.01 34.61
N SER A 343 16.04 24.81 35.67
CA SER A 343 14.59 24.69 35.69
C SER A 343 13.93 26.06 35.88
N THR A 344 12.86 26.38 35.15
CA THR A 344 11.75 27.21 35.66
C THR A 344 10.48 27.08 34.80
N ALA A 345 9.42 26.61 35.45
CA ALA A 345 7.98 26.94 35.37
C ALA A 345 7.27 27.40 34.07
N PHE A 346 6.06 26.83 33.90
CA PHE A 346 5.02 27.05 32.89
C PHE A 346 4.47 28.49 32.78
N PRO A 347 3.78 28.79 31.66
CA PRO A 347 2.33 29.01 31.78
C PRO A 347 1.49 28.20 30.77
N ALA A 348 0.24 27.97 31.20
CA ALA A 348 -0.82 27.28 30.50
C ALA A 348 -1.30 28.05 29.26
N ASP A 349 -1.26 27.41 28.08
CA ASP A 349 -2.19 27.68 26.99
C ASP A 349 -2.20 26.48 26.01
N ILE A 350 -3.29 25.69 26.04
CA ILE A 350 -3.47 24.47 25.21
C ILE A 350 -4.15 24.79 23.86
N ASN A 351 -4.38 26.05 23.51
CA ASN A 351 -4.93 26.40 22.21
C ASN A 351 -3.86 26.84 21.20
N THR A 352 -3.88 26.17 20.04
CA THR A 352 -3.17 26.54 18.79
C THR A 352 -1.63 26.48 18.79
N ARG A 353 -1.03 25.31 19.06
CA ARG A 353 0.27 24.99 18.44
C ARG A 353 0.05 24.63 16.98
N VAL A 354 0.32 25.59 16.09
CA VAL A 354 0.47 25.34 14.65
C VAL A 354 1.61 24.34 14.50
N LEU A 355 1.27 23.12 14.11
CA LEU A 355 2.23 22.07 13.78
C LEU A 355 3.16 22.60 12.69
N VAL A 356 4.48 22.37 12.84
CA VAL A 356 5.46 22.66 11.79
C VAL A 356 5.07 21.83 10.56
N THR A 357 4.39 22.45 9.59
CA THR A 357 4.05 21.81 8.33
C THR A 357 5.34 21.63 7.53
N GLU A 358 5.61 20.40 7.11
CA GLU A 358 6.71 20.01 6.23
C GLU A 358 6.63 20.80 4.90
N ARG A 359 7.24 21.99 4.82
CA ARG A 359 7.28 22.86 3.61
C ARG A 359 5.90 23.17 2.99
N SER A 360 5.90 24.06 2.00
CA SER A 360 4.70 24.30 1.18
C SER A 360 4.53 23.15 0.17
N PRO A 361 3.35 22.53 0.03
CA PRO A 361 3.10 21.47 -0.96
C PRO A 361 3.50 21.81 -2.39
N ILE A 362 3.40 23.09 -2.76
CA ILE A 362 3.80 23.56 -4.09
C ILE A 362 5.31 23.46 -4.31
N GLU A 363 6.10 23.61 -3.24
CA GLU A 363 7.56 23.50 -3.30
C GLU A 363 7.96 22.04 -3.54
N VAL A 364 7.32 21.10 -2.82
CA VAL A 364 7.57 19.66 -3.00
C VAL A 364 7.11 19.19 -4.38
N LEU A 365 5.98 19.70 -4.87
CA LEU A 365 5.55 19.46 -6.26
C LEU A 365 6.57 19.99 -7.26
N GLY A 366 7.13 21.18 -7.02
CA GLY A 366 8.20 21.75 -7.84
C GLY A 366 9.43 20.83 -7.93
N LEU A 367 9.86 20.27 -6.79
CA LEU A 367 10.96 19.28 -6.75
C LEU A 367 10.62 18.01 -7.51
N VAL A 368 9.39 17.49 -7.36
CA VAL A 368 8.91 16.31 -8.11
C VAL A 368 8.89 16.58 -9.60
N ASN A 369 8.41 17.75 -10.03
CA ASN A 369 8.36 18.10 -11.44
C ASN A 369 9.77 18.24 -12.01
N GLN A 370 10.68 18.93 -11.32
CA GLN A 370 12.08 19.03 -11.73
C GLN A 370 12.74 17.66 -11.87
N LEU A 371 12.50 16.75 -10.92
CA LEU A 371 13.03 15.39 -10.97
C LEU A 371 12.50 14.57 -12.16
N ARG A 372 11.25 14.79 -12.56
CA ARG A 372 10.66 14.15 -13.77
C ARG A 372 11.32 14.65 -15.05
N GLU A 373 11.68 15.93 -15.11
CA GLU A 373 12.40 16.52 -16.25
C GLU A 373 13.85 16.05 -16.28
N ASP A 374 14.59 16.37 -15.22
CA ASP A 374 16.02 16.15 -15.08
C ASP A 374 16.31 15.47 -13.74
N SER A 375 16.85 14.26 -13.80
CA SER A 375 17.19 13.45 -12.63
C SER A 375 18.43 13.95 -11.92
N SER A 376 19.27 14.75 -12.58
CA SER A 376 20.50 15.23 -11.97
C SER A 376 20.27 16.19 -10.80
N VAL A 377 19.09 16.84 -10.76
CA VAL A 377 18.69 17.77 -9.69
C VAL A 377 18.67 17.12 -8.31
N CYS A 378 18.54 15.79 -8.24
CA CYS A 378 18.38 15.07 -6.98
C CYS A 378 19.70 14.63 -6.31
N PHE A 379 20.85 14.84 -6.96
CA PHE A 379 22.14 14.38 -6.44
C PHE A 379 22.60 15.11 -5.18
N ASP A 380 22.23 16.38 -5.04
CA ASP A 380 22.58 17.20 -3.87
C ASP A 380 21.49 17.18 -2.79
N TRP A 381 20.44 16.38 -2.96
CA TRP A 381 19.36 16.29 -1.99
C TRP A 381 19.78 15.50 -0.75
N ASP A 382 19.51 16.07 0.43
CA ASP A 382 19.61 15.34 1.68
C ASP A 382 18.49 14.28 1.83
N LEU A 383 18.68 13.35 2.77
CA LEU A 383 17.72 12.28 3.03
C LEU A 383 16.34 12.81 3.48
N ALA A 384 16.28 13.98 4.12
CA ALA A 384 15.02 14.60 4.52
C ALA A 384 14.23 15.16 3.32
N THR A 385 14.92 15.68 2.31
CA THR A 385 14.32 16.08 1.03
C THR A 385 13.80 14.87 0.28
N TRP A 386 14.59 13.80 0.20
CA TRP A 386 14.15 12.52 -0.35
C TRP A 386 12.92 11.95 0.33
N ASP A 387 12.87 11.95 1.68
CA ASP A 387 11.71 11.46 2.43
C ASP A 387 10.42 12.21 2.04
N ARG A 388 10.52 13.55 1.92
CA ARG A 388 9.38 14.39 1.51
C ARG A 388 8.95 14.11 0.08
N VAL A 389 9.89 14.06 -0.86
CA VAL A 389 9.61 13.79 -2.28
C VAL A 389 9.02 12.40 -2.46
N ILE A 390 9.59 11.37 -1.84
CA ILE A 390 9.07 9.99 -1.90
C ILE A 390 7.66 9.91 -1.33
N ARG A 391 7.40 10.49 -0.15
CA ARG A 391 6.05 10.49 0.44
C ARG A 391 5.05 11.26 -0.40
N PHE A 392 5.44 12.41 -0.95
CA PHE A 392 4.58 13.20 -1.83
C PHE A 392 4.26 12.44 -3.12
N ALA A 393 5.28 11.92 -3.81
CA ALA A 393 5.13 11.14 -5.03
C ALA A 393 4.34 9.85 -4.79
N ASN A 394 4.48 9.21 -3.63
CA ASN A 394 3.65 8.06 -3.25
C ASN A 394 2.18 8.47 -3.08
N HIS A 395 1.93 9.59 -2.38
CA HIS A 395 0.57 10.13 -2.21
C HIS A 395 -0.10 10.49 -3.54
N THR A 396 0.66 11.05 -4.47
CA THR A 396 0.16 11.50 -5.77
C THR A 396 0.26 10.46 -6.88
N ALA A 397 0.63 9.21 -6.55
CA ALA A 397 0.80 8.09 -7.47
C ALA A 397 1.83 8.33 -8.60
N LEU A 398 2.86 9.13 -8.33
CA LEU A 398 3.99 9.41 -9.22
C LEU A 398 5.27 8.63 -8.86
N LEU A 399 5.36 8.03 -7.67
CA LEU A 399 6.59 7.38 -7.19
C LEU A 399 7.08 6.26 -8.14
N SER A 400 6.16 5.47 -8.68
CA SER A 400 6.49 4.40 -9.63
C SER A 400 7.11 4.90 -10.93
N GLN A 401 6.61 6.04 -11.45
CA GLN A 401 7.17 6.68 -12.65
C GLN A 401 8.56 7.23 -12.36
N ILE A 402 8.73 7.97 -11.26
CA ILE A 402 10.03 8.48 -10.82
C ILE A 402 11.03 7.33 -10.62
N ALA A 403 10.60 6.22 -10.03
CA ALA A 403 11.45 5.08 -9.78
C ALA A 403 11.99 4.43 -11.07
N VAL A 404 11.14 4.29 -12.09
CA VAL A 404 11.55 3.78 -13.41
C VAL A 404 12.41 4.80 -14.16
N ASP A 405 12.06 6.08 -14.10
CA ASP A 405 12.84 7.15 -14.75
C ASP A 405 14.27 7.22 -14.17
N LEU A 406 14.43 7.07 -12.85
CA LEU A 406 15.73 7.03 -12.18
C LEU A 406 16.54 5.77 -12.51
N GLU A 407 15.89 4.64 -12.76
CA GLU A 407 16.55 3.38 -13.12
C GLU A 407 16.97 3.33 -14.59
N LYS A 408 16.17 3.91 -15.49
CA LYS A 408 16.50 4.01 -16.92
C LYS A 408 17.74 4.88 -17.18
N ARG A 409 18.05 5.78 -16.25
CA ARG A 409 19.20 6.69 -16.33
C ARG A 409 20.33 6.10 -15.49
N ASP A 410 21.59 6.32 -15.88
CA ASP A 410 22.79 5.86 -15.13
C ASP A 410 22.95 6.51 -13.72
N ASP A 411 21.95 7.28 -13.31
CA ASP A 411 21.90 8.07 -12.09
C ASP A 411 21.57 7.22 -10.86
N PHE A 412 20.94 6.06 -11.04
CA PHE A 412 20.49 5.20 -9.94
C PHE A 412 21.63 4.84 -8.98
N ALA A 413 22.80 4.45 -9.51
CA ALA A 413 23.95 4.04 -8.72
C ALA A 413 24.53 5.16 -7.83
N ARG A 414 24.29 6.43 -8.21
CA ARG A 414 24.76 7.62 -7.47
C ARG A 414 23.86 7.96 -6.28
N LEU A 415 22.66 7.39 -6.21
CA LEU A 415 21.72 7.68 -5.14
C LEU A 415 22.17 7.05 -3.80
N PRO A 416 21.87 7.71 -2.66
CA PRO A 416 22.09 7.13 -1.34
C PRO A 416 21.45 5.74 -1.22
N ILE A 417 22.10 4.81 -0.53
CA ILE A 417 21.63 3.42 -0.41
C ILE A 417 20.20 3.32 0.15
N GLN A 418 19.83 4.22 1.06
CA GLN A 418 18.48 4.29 1.63
C GLN A 418 17.43 4.66 0.58
N VAL A 419 17.77 5.57 -0.34
CA VAL A 419 16.90 5.97 -1.46
C VAL A 419 16.79 4.82 -2.45
N ARG A 420 17.94 4.22 -2.84
CA ARG A 420 17.96 3.07 -3.76
C ARG A 420 17.05 1.94 -3.30
N ARG A 421 17.11 1.54 -2.02
CA ARG A 421 16.22 0.51 -1.45
C ARG A 421 14.73 0.84 -1.61
N ARG A 422 14.34 2.11 -1.47
CA ARG A 422 12.94 2.55 -1.65
C ARG A 422 12.51 2.51 -3.11
N ILE A 423 13.41 2.88 -4.02
CA ILE A 423 13.18 2.89 -5.48
C ILE A 423 13.18 1.47 -6.05
N ASP A 424 14.14 0.61 -5.69
CA ASP A 424 14.19 -0.81 -6.07
C ASP A 424 12.89 -1.53 -5.69
N ARG A 425 12.42 -1.31 -4.46
CA ARG A 425 11.12 -1.82 -3.99
C ARG A 425 9.99 -1.39 -4.91
N GLN A 426 9.96 -0.10 -5.26
CA GLN A 426 8.90 0.43 -6.10
C GLN A 426 8.96 -0.16 -7.51
N ASN A 427 10.14 -0.23 -8.12
CA ASN A 427 10.34 -0.83 -9.44
C ASN A 427 9.93 -2.30 -9.45
N TRP A 428 10.29 -3.05 -8.40
CA TRP A 428 9.87 -4.42 -8.24
C TRP A 428 8.33 -4.55 -8.20
N LEU A 429 7.64 -3.70 -7.44
CA LEU A 429 6.17 -3.71 -7.33
C LEU A 429 5.51 -3.30 -8.66
N THR A 430 6.06 -2.31 -9.35
CA THR A 430 5.58 -1.86 -10.66
C THR A 430 5.68 -2.98 -11.69
N ARG A 431 6.83 -3.68 -11.78
CA ARG A 431 6.99 -4.82 -12.68
C ARG A 431 6.03 -5.96 -12.37
N PHE A 432 5.79 -6.24 -11.09
CA PHE A 432 4.79 -7.23 -10.68
C PHE A 432 3.38 -6.82 -11.12
N ASN A 433 3.01 -5.54 -10.91
CA ASN A 433 1.74 -5.00 -11.34
C ASN A 433 1.57 -5.11 -12.86
N HIS A 434 2.58 -4.70 -13.65
CA HIS A 434 2.56 -4.77 -15.11
C HIS A 434 2.38 -6.19 -15.63
N ARG A 435 3.19 -7.15 -15.15
CA ARG A 435 3.02 -8.57 -15.53
C ARG A 435 1.62 -9.10 -15.22
N SER A 436 1.02 -8.64 -14.12
CA SER A 436 -0.33 -9.06 -13.72
C SER A 436 -1.39 -8.48 -14.66
N ILE A 437 -1.26 -7.20 -15.02
CA ILE A 437 -2.17 -6.52 -15.96
C ILE A 437 -2.01 -7.10 -17.37
N GLU A 438 -0.79 -7.25 -17.87
CA GLU A 438 -0.49 -7.84 -19.19
C GLU A 438 -1.10 -9.24 -19.32
N TYR A 439 -0.88 -10.11 -18.32
CA TYR A 439 -1.45 -11.45 -18.32
C TYR A 439 -2.99 -11.43 -18.36
N GLU A 440 -3.61 -10.52 -17.60
CA GLU A 440 -5.07 -10.40 -17.57
C GLU A 440 -5.62 -9.83 -18.88
N THR A 441 -4.96 -8.82 -19.46
CA THR A 441 -5.30 -8.26 -20.78
C THR A 441 -5.21 -9.33 -21.87
N ASP A 442 -4.18 -10.17 -21.86
CA ASP A 442 -4.06 -11.30 -22.78
C ASP A 442 -5.14 -12.37 -22.57
N ALA A 443 -5.56 -12.61 -21.32
CA ALA A 443 -6.66 -13.52 -21.02
C ALA A 443 -7.99 -13.00 -21.56
N ILE A 444 -8.27 -11.70 -21.38
CA ILE A 444 -9.45 -11.03 -21.93
C ILE A 444 -9.45 -11.11 -23.46
N ALA A 445 -8.31 -10.83 -24.10
CA ALA A 445 -8.14 -10.96 -25.54
C ALA A 445 -8.55 -12.35 -26.05
N ARG A 446 -8.07 -13.42 -25.41
CA ARG A 446 -8.42 -14.80 -25.79
C ARG A 446 -9.92 -15.09 -25.62
N VAL A 447 -10.52 -14.64 -24.53
CA VAL A 447 -11.94 -14.89 -24.22
C VAL A 447 -12.87 -14.12 -25.16
N LEU A 448 -12.48 -12.92 -25.58
CA LEU A 448 -13.31 -12.06 -26.43
C LEU A 448 -13.04 -12.23 -27.94
N ALA A 449 -11.93 -12.87 -28.32
CA ALA A 449 -11.56 -13.10 -29.73
C ALA A 449 -12.71 -13.68 -30.58
N PRO A 450 -13.52 -14.66 -30.13
CA PRO A 450 -14.60 -15.21 -30.94
C PRO A 450 -15.74 -14.23 -31.28
N LEU A 451 -15.89 -13.14 -30.51
CA LEU A 451 -16.95 -12.16 -30.75
C LEU A 451 -16.65 -11.25 -31.94
N ASN A 452 -15.38 -11.08 -32.29
CA ASN A 452 -14.92 -10.22 -33.39
C ASN A 452 -15.55 -8.80 -33.34
N VAL A 453 -15.55 -8.19 -32.15
CA VAL A 453 -16.07 -6.84 -31.92
C VAL A 453 -14.93 -5.87 -31.63
N PRO A 454 -15.11 -4.56 -31.89
CA PRO A 454 -14.11 -3.55 -31.48
C PRO A 454 -13.94 -3.53 -29.95
N LEU A 455 -12.69 -3.63 -29.50
CA LEU A 455 -12.29 -3.60 -28.09
C LEU A 455 -11.33 -2.42 -27.88
N VAL A 456 -11.76 -1.38 -27.17
CA VAL A 456 -10.97 -0.16 -26.99
C VAL A 456 -10.47 -0.07 -25.56
N LEU A 457 -9.18 -0.27 -25.33
CA LEU A 457 -8.57 -0.05 -24.01
C LEU A 457 -8.52 1.45 -23.70
N LEU A 458 -8.67 1.80 -22.42
CA LEU A 458 -8.56 3.17 -21.96
C LEU A 458 -7.43 3.36 -20.93
N LYS A 459 -6.93 4.60 -20.83
CA LYS A 459 -5.98 5.06 -19.80
C LYS A 459 -4.81 4.08 -19.56
N GLY A 460 -4.62 3.65 -18.31
CA GLY A 460 -3.44 2.94 -17.86
C GLY A 460 -3.25 1.60 -18.56
N SER A 461 -4.33 0.84 -18.78
CA SER A 461 -4.25 -0.43 -19.52
C SER A 461 -3.88 -0.20 -20.97
N ALA A 462 -4.44 0.85 -21.60
CA ALA A 462 -4.09 1.23 -22.97
C ALA A 462 -2.62 1.64 -23.12
N TYR A 463 -2.10 2.48 -22.21
CA TYR A 463 -0.73 2.96 -22.28
C TYR A 463 0.29 1.84 -22.09
N LEU A 464 -0.02 0.87 -21.24
CA LEU A 464 0.82 -0.32 -21.04
C LEU A 464 0.76 -1.25 -22.27
N ALA A 465 -0.44 -1.52 -22.80
CA ALA A 465 -0.59 -2.35 -24.01
C ALA A 465 0.09 -1.71 -25.23
N ALA A 466 0.02 -0.38 -25.36
CA ALA A 466 0.70 0.40 -26.39
C ALA A 466 2.21 0.58 -26.13
N LYS A 467 2.72 0.10 -24.98
CA LYS A 467 4.14 0.19 -24.58
C LYS A 467 4.68 1.62 -24.60
N CYS A 468 3.87 2.59 -24.16
CA CYS A 468 4.31 3.98 -24.09
C CYS A 468 5.48 4.14 -23.11
N ASP A 469 6.61 4.68 -23.57
CA ASP A 469 7.84 4.79 -22.75
C ASP A 469 7.65 5.59 -21.46
N TRP A 470 6.85 6.65 -21.51
CA TRP A 470 6.51 7.50 -20.37
C TRP A 470 5.57 6.82 -19.36
N ALA A 471 4.88 5.75 -19.78
CA ALA A 471 4.00 4.94 -18.94
C ALA A 471 4.71 3.71 -18.36
N ALA A 472 6.01 3.51 -18.63
CA ALA A 472 6.78 2.36 -18.14
C ALA A 472 6.83 2.23 -16.61
N GLY A 473 6.58 3.32 -15.87
CA GLY A 473 6.41 3.30 -14.41
C GLY A 473 4.97 3.51 -13.95
N ARG A 474 3.99 3.61 -14.85
CA ARG A 474 2.59 3.88 -14.49
C ARG A 474 1.95 2.66 -13.86
N THR A 475 1.52 2.75 -12.61
CA THR A 475 0.73 1.69 -11.97
C THR A 475 -0.73 1.75 -12.39
N THR A 476 -1.30 0.58 -12.69
CA THR A 476 -2.68 0.38 -13.13
C THR A 476 -3.30 -0.76 -12.33
N SER A 477 -4.48 -0.57 -11.74
CA SER A 477 -5.11 -1.57 -10.85
C SER A 477 -6.22 -2.38 -11.51
N ASP A 478 -6.61 -1.94 -12.69
CA ASP A 478 -7.89 -2.15 -13.34
C ASP A 478 -7.68 -2.10 -14.86
N ILE A 479 -8.51 -2.84 -15.60
CA ILE A 479 -8.52 -2.84 -17.06
C ILE A 479 -9.80 -2.13 -17.49
N ASP A 480 -9.67 -0.86 -17.85
CA ASP A 480 -10.74 -0.10 -18.50
C ASP A 480 -10.90 -0.56 -19.96
N LEU A 481 -12.03 -1.16 -20.27
CA LEU A 481 -12.36 -1.65 -21.60
C LEU A 481 -13.65 -0.99 -22.11
N LEU A 482 -13.53 -0.13 -23.12
CA LEU A 482 -14.65 0.47 -23.82
C LEU A 482 -15.15 -0.43 -24.94
N VAL A 483 -16.45 -0.72 -24.89
CA VAL A 483 -17.16 -1.46 -25.93
C VAL A 483 -18.39 -0.69 -26.37
N HIS A 484 -18.79 -0.91 -27.62
CA HIS A 484 -20.01 -0.31 -28.14
C HIS A 484 -21.23 -0.86 -27.36
N PRO A 485 -22.20 0.00 -26.95
CA PRO A 485 -23.40 -0.45 -26.24
C PRO A 485 -24.14 -1.66 -26.85
N LYS A 486 -24.14 -1.80 -28.18
CA LYS A 486 -24.78 -2.93 -28.89
C LYS A 486 -24.13 -4.29 -28.63
N HIS A 487 -22.86 -4.30 -28.22
CA HIS A 487 -22.06 -5.50 -27.97
C HIS A 487 -21.87 -5.76 -26.48
N LEU A 488 -22.35 -4.86 -25.62
CA LEU A 488 -22.08 -4.87 -24.18
C LEU A 488 -22.49 -6.19 -23.52
N ASP A 489 -23.69 -6.68 -23.83
CA ASP A 489 -24.21 -7.92 -23.24
C ASP A 489 -23.46 -9.16 -23.75
N ALA A 490 -23.12 -9.21 -25.04
CA ALA A 490 -22.34 -10.32 -25.58
C ALA A 490 -20.93 -10.40 -24.97
N VAL A 491 -20.29 -9.24 -24.73
CA VAL A 491 -18.98 -9.17 -24.07
C VAL A 491 -19.08 -9.57 -22.60
N ASP A 492 -20.06 -9.04 -21.86
CA ASP A 492 -20.31 -9.40 -20.46
C ASP A 492 -20.58 -10.91 -20.30
N ASP A 493 -21.42 -11.48 -21.16
CA ASP A 493 -21.73 -12.91 -21.15
C ASP A 493 -20.50 -13.78 -21.44
N SER A 494 -19.64 -13.36 -22.37
CA SER A 494 -18.40 -14.09 -22.66
C SER A 494 -17.44 -14.07 -21.47
N LEU A 495 -17.30 -12.92 -20.81
CA LEU A 495 -16.53 -12.80 -19.57
C LEU A 495 -17.09 -13.72 -18.48
N ARG A 496 -18.40 -13.68 -18.21
CA ARG A 496 -19.03 -14.51 -17.17
C ARG A 496 -18.87 -16.02 -17.43
N LYS A 497 -18.95 -16.46 -18.68
CA LYS A 497 -18.71 -17.86 -19.07
C LYS A 497 -17.26 -18.32 -18.84
N ASN A 498 -16.33 -17.40 -18.62
CA ASN A 498 -14.91 -17.66 -18.39
C ASN A 498 -14.47 -17.20 -16.99
N ASP A 499 -15.34 -17.37 -15.99
CA ASP A 499 -15.09 -17.12 -14.57
C ASP A 499 -14.78 -15.66 -14.18
N PHE A 500 -15.14 -14.70 -15.04
CA PHE A 500 -15.15 -13.29 -14.66
C PHE A 500 -16.51 -12.93 -14.07
N ALA A 501 -16.57 -12.92 -12.74
CA ALA A 501 -17.79 -12.67 -11.99
C ALA A 501 -17.86 -11.22 -11.47
N PRO A 502 -19.08 -10.67 -11.24
CA PRO A 502 -19.25 -9.51 -10.39
C PRO A 502 -18.67 -9.74 -8.98
N MET A 503 -18.42 -8.68 -8.24
CA MET A 503 -18.09 -8.80 -6.81
C MET A 503 -19.21 -9.50 -6.03
N GLU A 504 -18.84 -10.33 -5.05
CA GLU A 504 -19.75 -11.15 -4.23
C GLU A 504 -20.87 -10.33 -3.54
N ASP A 505 -20.64 -9.03 -3.31
CA ASP A 505 -21.58 -8.14 -2.63
C ASP A 505 -22.43 -7.27 -3.57
N ASN A 506 -22.29 -7.45 -4.90
CA ASN A 506 -23.12 -6.78 -5.89
C ASN A 506 -24.46 -7.52 -6.03
N SER A 507 -25.56 -6.81 -5.78
CA SER A 507 -26.92 -7.32 -5.99
C SER A 507 -27.39 -7.11 -7.43
N ASP A 508 -28.42 -7.84 -7.87
CA ASP A 508 -29.09 -7.60 -9.16
C ASP A 508 -29.55 -6.14 -9.32
N ARG A 509 -29.91 -5.49 -8.20
CA ARG A 509 -30.27 -4.07 -8.14
C ARG A 509 -29.08 -3.17 -8.45
N ASP A 510 -27.88 -3.54 -7.99
CA ASP A 510 -26.66 -2.80 -8.30
C ASP A 510 -26.37 -2.91 -9.80
N GLU A 511 -26.47 -4.09 -10.41
CA GLU A 511 -26.28 -4.26 -11.86
C GLU A 511 -27.23 -3.37 -12.68
N GLN A 512 -28.51 -3.31 -12.30
CA GLN A 512 -29.49 -2.41 -12.93
C GLN A 512 -29.12 -0.94 -12.75
N TYR A 513 -28.61 -0.55 -11.58
CA TYR A 513 -28.16 0.82 -11.33
C TYR A 513 -26.99 1.22 -12.23
N TYR A 514 -25.97 0.35 -12.35
CA TYR A 514 -24.82 0.59 -13.23
C TYR A 514 -25.27 0.82 -14.68
N ARG A 515 -26.09 -0.10 -15.21
CA ARG A 515 -26.61 -0.03 -16.58
C ARG A 515 -27.47 1.22 -16.84
N ARG A 516 -28.25 1.65 -15.85
CA ARG A 516 -29.19 2.78 -16.02
C ARG A 516 -28.54 4.15 -15.86
N TRP A 517 -27.56 4.29 -14.97
CA TRP A 517 -27.10 5.60 -14.52
C TRP A 517 -25.60 5.85 -14.68
N LEU A 518 -24.80 4.79 -14.73
CA LEU A 518 -23.35 4.90 -14.83
C LEU A 518 -22.90 4.77 -16.29
N HIS A 519 -21.59 4.72 -16.49
CA HIS A 519 -20.92 4.67 -17.80
C HIS A 519 -20.25 3.32 -18.07
N GLU A 520 -20.28 2.46 -17.06
CA GLU A 520 -19.66 1.15 -17.01
C GLU A 520 -20.60 0.18 -16.29
N LEU A 521 -20.40 -1.12 -16.50
CA LEU A 521 -21.05 -2.15 -15.70
C LEU A 521 -20.44 -2.23 -14.30
N ALA A 522 -21.09 -2.98 -13.41
CA ALA A 522 -20.46 -3.33 -12.15
C ALA A 522 -19.13 -4.07 -12.44
N PRO A 523 -18.04 -3.81 -11.72
CA PRO A 523 -16.74 -4.35 -12.08
C PRO A 523 -16.73 -5.88 -12.11
N ARG A 524 -15.99 -6.46 -13.07
CA ARG A 524 -15.80 -7.90 -13.23
C ARG A 524 -14.42 -8.32 -12.75
N ARG A 525 -14.29 -9.50 -12.14
CA ARG A 525 -13.02 -10.06 -11.69
C ARG A 525 -12.97 -11.55 -11.96
N HIS A 526 -11.83 -12.03 -12.45
CA HIS A 526 -11.60 -13.47 -12.49
C HIS A 526 -11.51 -14.03 -11.06
N VAL A 527 -12.24 -15.11 -10.76
CA VAL A 527 -12.38 -15.65 -9.37
C VAL A 527 -11.04 -15.89 -8.65
N TYR A 528 -10.00 -16.30 -9.39
CA TYR A 528 -8.66 -16.57 -8.83
C TYR A 528 -7.65 -15.42 -8.93
N ARG A 529 -7.70 -14.62 -10.01
CA ARG A 529 -6.67 -13.62 -10.33
C ARG A 529 -7.02 -12.24 -9.79
N ARG A 530 -8.32 -11.93 -9.72
CA ARG A 530 -8.90 -10.77 -9.03
C ARG A 530 -8.44 -9.39 -9.53
N ILE A 531 -7.87 -9.30 -10.73
CA ILE A 531 -7.73 -8.03 -11.45
C ILE A 531 -9.11 -7.58 -11.90
N GLU A 532 -9.39 -6.30 -11.69
CA GLU A 532 -10.67 -5.66 -12.01
C GLU A 532 -10.76 -5.30 -13.48
N ILE A 533 -11.92 -5.53 -14.07
CA ILE A 533 -12.25 -5.15 -15.44
C ILE A 533 -13.48 -4.26 -15.38
N ASP A 534 -13.30 -3.02 -15.82
CA ASP A 534 -14.37 -2.05 -15.94
C ASP A 534 -14.82 -2.01 -17.39
N LEU A 535 -16.02 -2.54 -17.63
CA LEU A 535 -16.60 -2.61 -18.96
C LEU A 535 -17.39 -1.34 -19.23
N HIS A 536 -16.74 -0.38 -19.87
CA HIS A 536 -17.28 0.93 -20.25
C HIS A 536 -18.13 0.81 -21.51
N PHE A 537 -19.24 1.54 -21.52
CA PHE A 537 -20.07 1.77 -22.71
C PHE A 537 -20.32 3.26 -22.97
N ARG A 538 -19.83 4.13 -22.08
CA ARG A 538 -19.74 5.59 -22.19
C ARG A 538 -18.47 6.08 -21.47
N LEU A 539 -18.11 7.35 -21.63
CA LEU A 539 -17.02 7.98 -20.87
C LEU A 539 -17.49 8.84 -19.69
N LEU A 540 -18.78 9.16 -19.65
CA LEU A 540 -19.43 9.90 -18.57
C LEU A 540 -20.72 9.20 -18.19
N PRO A 541 -21.07 9.13 -16.88
CA PRO A 541 -22.30 8.51 -16.41
C PRO A 541 -23.50 9.00 -17.21
N ILE A 542 -24.48 8.14 -17.51
CA ILE A 542 -25.72 8.55 -18.20
C ILE A 542 -26.40 9.73 -17.47
N GLY A 543 -26.31 9.75 -16.13
CA GLY A 543 -26.86 10.83 -15.31
C GLY A 543 -26.03 12.13 -15.30
N ASP A 544 -24.87 12.19 -15.95
CA ASP A 544 -24.11 13.43 -16.08
C ASP A 544 -24.73 14.30 -17.20
N PRO A 545 -25.00 15.60 -16.95
CA PRO A 545 -25.59 16.50 -17.94
C PRO A 545 -24.73 16.70 -19.19
N TYR A 546 -23.45 16.33 -19.14
CA TYR A 546 -22.53 16.38 -20.26
C TYR A 546 -22.25 14.99 -20.86
N SER A 547 -23.05 13.97 -20.55
CA SER A 547 -22.89 12.63 -21.14
C SER A 547 -23.22 12.62 -22.63
N PHE A 548 -22.44 11.88 -23.42
CA PHE A 548 -22.59 11.75 -24.87
C PHE A 548 -22.34 10.30 -25.32
N PRO A 549 -22.86 9.88 -26.49
CA PRO A 549 -22.55 8.58 -27.09
C PRO A 549 -21.08 8.48 -27.53
N VAL A 550 -20.52 7.27 -27.50
CA VAL A 550 -19.08 7.02 -27.79
C VAL A 550 -18.85 6.42 -29.17
N ASP A 551 -19.89 6.26 -29.97
CA ASP A 551 -19.87 5.57 -31.27
C ASP A 551 -18.77 6.13 -32.18
N GLU A 552 -18.74 7.45 -32.37
CA GLU A 552 -17.72 8.12 -33.19
C GLU A 552 -16.29 7.96 -32.63
N MET A 553 -16.13 7.91 -31.30
CA MET A 553 -14.82 7.74 -30.67
C MET A 553 -14.30 6.32 -30.87
N ILE A 554 -15.19 5.32 -30.85
CA ILE A 554 -14.86 3.93 -31.14
C ILE A 554 -14.51 3.77 -32.62
N GLU A 555 -15.24 4.41 -33.52
CA GLU A 555 -14.96 4.38 -34.97
C GLU A 555 -13.60 5.00 -35.33
N ARG A 556 -13.17 6.04 -34.61
CA ARG A 556 -11.86 6.67 -34.78
C ARG A 556 -10.72 6.00 -34.01
N ALA A 557 -11.02 5.00 -33.16
CA ALA A 557 -10.01 4.35 -32.33
C ALA A 557 -8.89 3.75 -33.18
N VAL A 558 -7.65 3.93 -32.73
CA VAL A 558 -6.45 3.49 -33.43
C VAL A 558 -6.06 2.09 -32.95
N PRO A 559 -5.65 1.15 -33.82
CA PRO A 559 -5.18 -0.16 -33.37
C PRO A 559 -3.90 -0.07 -32.53
N ILE A 560 -3.77 -0.95 -31.53
CA ILE A 560 -2.53 -1.15 -30.79
C ILE A 560 -1.78 -2.34 -31.41
N GLY A 561 -0.61 -2.06 -31.98
CA GLY A 561 0.20 -3.04 -32.71
C GLY A 561 0.49 -4.32 -31.90
N GLY A 562 0.27 -5.49 -32.52
CA GLY A 562 0.51 -6.80 -31.90
C GLY A 562 -0.55 -7.26 -30.91
N THR A 563 -1.67 -6.54 -30.78
CA THR A 563 -2.79 -6.89 -29.89
C THR A 563 -4.12 -6.84 -30.64
N PRO A 564 -5.21 -7.46 -30.15
CA PRO A 564 -6.55 -7.30 -30.73
C PRO A 564 -7.25 -6.02 -30.26
N PHE A 565 -6.57 -5.17 -29.49
CA PHE A 565 -7.15 -3.97 -28.92
C PHE A 565 -6.85 -2.75 -29.77
N SER A 566 -7.74 -1.78 -29.68
CA SER A 566 -7.52 -0.39 -30.06
C SER A 566 -7.47 0.48 -28.81
N TRP A 567 -7.18 1.75 -28.99
CA TRP A 567 -7.34 2.82 -28.00
C TRP A 567 -7.84 4.07 -28.70
N LEU A 568 -8.36 5.02 -27.94
CA LEU A 568 -8.86 6.29 -28.47
C LEU A 568 -7.81 6.98 -29.34
N ASP A 569 -8.24 7.78 -30.33
CA ASP A 569 -7.29 8.61 -31.08
C ASP A 569 -6.70 9.72 -30.18
N PRO A 570 -5.58 10.36 -30.59
CA PRO A 570 -4.86 11.30 -29.74
C PRO A 570 -5.73 12.41 -29.11
N VAL A 571 -6.69 12.97 -29.84
CA VAL A 571 -7.56 14.04 -29.31
C VAL A 571 -8.56 13.49 -28.31
N ASP A 572 -9.18 12.35 -28.63
CA ASP A 572 -10.18 11.72 -27.76
C ASP A 572 -9.53 11.15 -26.48
N ARG A 573 -8.23 10.79 -26.48
CA ARG A 573 -7.45 10.47 -25.26
C ARG A 573 -7.40 11.66 -24.28
N ILE A 574 -7.19 12.88 -24.79
CA ILE A 574 -7.16 14.10 -23.97
C ILE A 574 -8.55 14.40 -23.41
N ILE A 575 -9.58 14.31 -24.24
CA ILE A 575 -10.97 14.51 -23.80
C ILE A 575 -11.32 13.50 -22.71
N HIS A 576 -11.03 12.21 -22.91
CA HIS A 576 -11.29 11.17 -21.92
C HIS A 576 -10.56 11.44 -20.59
N SER A 577 -9.27 11.75 -20.64
CA SER A 577 -8.50 12.05 -19.43
C SER A 577 -9.04 13.29 -18.70
N ALA A 578 -9.42 14.33 -19.44
CA ALA A 578 -10.01 15.53 -18.88
C ALA A 578 -11.39 15.30 -18.23
N VAL A 579 -12.27 14.51 -18.85
CA VAL A 579 -13.58 14.20 -18.24
C VAL A 579 -13.42 13.30 -17.01
N ASN A 580 -12.45 12.38 -17.00
CA ASN A 580 -12.15 11.59 -15.81
C ASN A 580 -11.78 12.49 -14.63
N LEU A 581 -10.75 13.33 -14.76
CA LEU A 581 -10.36 14.21 -13.66
C LEU A 581 -11.44 15.26 -13.33
N GLY A 582 -12.06 15.85 -14.36
CA GLY A 582 -13.01 16.96 -14.21
C GLY A 582 -14.39 16.56 -13.67
N HIS A 583 -14.83 15.32 -13.91
CA HIS A 583 -16.16 14.85 -13.53
C HIS A 583 -16.13 13.63 -12.62
N THR A 584 -15.26 12.63 -12.76
CA THR A 584 -15.38 11.41 -11.93
C THR A 584 -14.86 11.60 -10.50
N GLY A 585 -14.06 12.63 -10.24
CA GLY A 585 -13.81 13.14 -8.88
C GLY A 585 -12.60 12.53 -8.14
N GLU A 586 -11.77 11.72 -8.78
CA GLU A 586 -10.60 11.06 -8.15
C GLU A 586 -9.39 12.00 -8.01
N TYR A 587 -9.54 13.09 -7.24
CA TYR A 587 -8.50 14.12 -7.08
C TYR A 587 -7.28 13.67 -6.26
N ARG A 588 -7.32 12.50 -5.61
CA ARG A 588 -6.17 11.98 -4.84
C ARG A 588 -4.98 11.68 -5.75
N ARG A 589 -5.24 11.21 -6.97
CA ARG A 589 -4.24 10.84 -7.98
C ARG A 589 -4.09 11.91 -9.06
N ALA A 590 -4.63 13.12 -8.86
CA ALA A 590 -4.69 14.15 -9.89
C ALA A 590 -3.33 14.49 -10.51
N CYS A 591 -2.24 14.55 -9.73
CA CYS A 591 -0.93 14.89 -10.32
C CYS A 591 -0.45 13.83 -11.31
N ARG A 592 -0.71 12.55 -11.06
CA ARG A 592 -0.45 11.47 -12.03
C ARG A 592 -1.24 11.70 -13.32
N ASP A 593 -2.53 12.00 -13.21
CA ASP A 593 -3.42 12.19 -14.37
C ASP A 593 -3.04 13.44 -15.18
N LEU A 594 -2.60 14.51 -14.51
CA LEU A 594 -2.09 15.73 -15.16
C LEU A 594 -0.77 15.47 -15.88
N TRP A 595 0.12 14.64 -15.32
CA TRP A 595 1.35 14.21 -16.00
C TRP A 595 1.03 13.35 -17.24
N ASP A 596 0.04 12.46 -17.18
CA ASP A 596 -0.39 11.72 -18.37
C ASP A 596 -0.88 12.68 -19.47
N LEU A 597 -1.71 13.66 -19.12
CA LEU A 597 -2.17 14.69 -20.06
C LEU A 597 -1.01 15.43 -20.71
N ARG A 598 0.02 15.77 -19.92
CA ARG A 598 1.21 16.42 -20.45
C ARG A 598 1.93 15.55 -21.47
N TYR A 599 2.21 14.29 -21.15
CA TYR A 599 2.88 13.38 -22.10
C TYR A 599 2.04 13.07 -23.34
N LEU A 600 0.72 12.94 -23.21
CA LEU A 600 -0.17 12.75 -24.36
C LEU A 600 -0.14 13.92 -25.35
N VAL A 601 0.16 15.13 -24.87
CA VAL A 601 0.28 16.34 -25.71
C VAL A 601 1.71 16.53 -26.23
N GLU A 602 2.71 16.37 -25.38
CA GLU A 602 4.11 16.71 -25.69
C GLU A 602 4.91 15.55 -26.33
N SER A 603 4.42 14.31 -26.26
CA SER A 603 5.10 13.13 -26.81
C SER A 603 4.20 12.31 -27.76
N PRO A 604 3.78 12.90 -28.91
CA PRO A 604 2.92 12.22 -29.88
C PRO A 604 3.67 11.12 -30.64
N GLU A 605 2.97 10.01 -30.91
CA GLU A 605 3.55 8.73 -31.36
C GLU A 605 4.17 8.78 -32.77
N ASP A 606 3.75 9.72 -33.60
CA ASP A 606 4.20 9.85 -35.00
C ASP A 606 5.10 11.08 -35.24
N GLY A 607 5.56 11.75 -34.19
CA GLY A 607 6.30 13.02 -34.29
C GLY A 607 5.49 14.20 -34.86
N LYS A 608 4.19 14.01 -35.12
CA LYS A 608 3.26 15.07 -35.50
C LYS A 608 2.88 15.88 -34.28
N PRO A 609 2.94 17.23 -34.32
CA PRO A 609 2.43 18.07 -33.24
C PRO A 609 0.98 17.73 -32.89
N PHE A 610 0.63 17.82 -31.61
CA PHE A 610 -0.74 17.61 -31.14
C PHE A 610 -1.71 18.63 -31.77
N ASP A 611 -2.86 18.16 -32.26
CA ASP A 611 -3.85 19.01 -32.93
C ASP A 611 -4.77 19.72 -31.94
N TRP A 612 -4.32 20.91 -31.53
CA TRP A 612 -5.06 21.80 -30.64
C TRP A 612 -6.36 22.35 -31.24
N ARG A 613 -6.45 22.46 -32.57
CA ARG A 613 -7.64 22.96 -33.25
C ARG A 613 -8.74 21.90 -33.18
N GLU A 614 -8.40 20.66 -33.54
CA GLU A 614 -9.31 19.53 -33.45
C GLU A 614 -9.81 19.32 -32.02
N LEU A 615 -8.92 19.46 -31.02
CA LEU A 615 -9.33 19.43 -29.61
C LEU A 615 -10.36 20.51 -29.28
N SER A 616 -10.22 21.74 -29.78
CA SER A 616 -11.22 22.78 -29.58
C SER A 616 -12.54 22.42 -30.26
N GLU A 617 -12.51 21.91 -31.49
CA GLU A 617 -13.70 21.60 -32.29
C GLU A 617 -14.50 20.46 -31.63
N ARG A 618 -13.84 19.36 -31.24
CA ARG A 618 -14.48 18.24 -30.54
C ARG A 618 -14.95 18.59 -29.13
N SER A 619 -14.17 19.39 -28.40
CA SER A 619 -14.61 19.88 -27.08
C SER A 619 -15.87 20.74 -27.18
N LYS A 620 -16.03 21.52 -28.26
CA LYS A 620 -17.26 22.29 -28.54
C LYS A 620 -18.40 21.36 -28.92
N HIS A 621 -18.14 20.40 -29.82
CA HIS A 621 -19.12 19.42 -30.28
C HIS A 621 -19.75 18.64 -29.12
N HIS A 622 -18.95 18.19 -28.14
CA HIS A 622 -19.44 17.46 -26.97
C HIS A 622 -19.88 18.36 -25.79
N GLY A 623 -19.80 19.70 -25.92
CA GLY A 623 -20.15 20.62 -24.83
C GLY A 623 -19.18 20.62 -23.63
N LEU A 624 -17.95 20.16 -23.83
CA LEU A 624 -16.93 19.94 -22.79
C LEU A 624 -15.86 21.04 -22.70
N THR A 625 -15.97 22.13 -23.47
CA THR A 625 -14.97 23.22 -23.52
C THR A 625 -14.56 23.73 -22.13
N ARG A 626 -15.52 23.88 -21.22
CA ARG A 626 -15.24 24.32 -19.85
C ARG A 626 -14.46 23.28 -19.04
N THR A 627 -14.80 22.00 -19.18
CA THR A 627 -14.15 20.90 -18.48
C THR A 627 -12.71 20.75 -18.95
N VAL A 628 -12.52 20.61 -20.26
CA VAL A 628 -11.20 20.50 -20.90
C VAL A 628 -10.36 21.74 -20.56
N GLY A 629 -10.93 22.95 -20.70
CA GLY A 629 -10.22 24.19 -20.38
C GLY A 629 -9.78 24.31 -18.91
N ASN A 630 -10.61 23.90 -17.94
CA ASN A 630 -10.19 23.94 -16.53
C ASN A 630 -9.10 22.91 -16.21
N VAL A 631 -9.20 21.70 -16.78
CA VAL A 631 -8.23 20.62 -16.54
C VAL A 631 -6.88 20.95 -17.19
N LEU A 632 -6.86 21.47 -18.41
CA LEU A 632 -5.63 21.89 -19.06
C LEU A 632 -5.01 23.12 -18.41
N ALA A 633 -5.81 24.08 -17.94
CA ALA A 633 -5.31 25.19 -17.11
C ALA A 633 -4.72 24.70 -15.76
N LEU A 634 -5.16 23.54 -15.27
CA LEU A 634 -4.62 22.92 -14.07
C LEU A 634 -3.32 22.17 -14.38
N ALA A 635 -3.23 21.50 -15.54
CA ALA A 635 -2.02 20.84 -16.02
C ALA A 635 -0.90 21.86 -16.27
N ASP A 636 -1.23 22.98 -16.91
CA ASP A 636 -0.33 24.12 -17.11
C ASP A 636 0.22 24.66 -15.78
N GLU A 637 -0.64 24.88 -14.76
CA GLU A 637 -0.18 25.40 -13.47
C GLU A 637 0.64 24.37 -12.66
N LEU A 638 0.18 23.11 -12.59
CA LEU A 638 0.71 22.15 -11.61
C LEU A 638 1.82 21.26 -12.15
N VAL A 639 1.84 20.98 -13.45
CA VAL A 639 2.86 20.09 -14.07
C VAL A 639 3.56 20.73 -15.25
N GLY A 640 3.26 22.00 -15.58
CA GLY A 640 3.97 22.75 -16.61
C GLY A 640 3.65 22.36 -18.05
N LEU A 641 2.45 21.83 -18.33
CA LEU A 641 2.02 21.55 -19.70
C LEU A 641 2.01 22.83 -20.54
N ALA A 642 2.70 22.83 -21.68
CA ALA A 642 2.72 23.97 -22.59
C ALA A 642 1.41 24.13 -23.36
N LEU A 643 0.65 25.19 -23.06
CA LEU A 643 -0.56 25.56 -23.81
C LEU A 643 -0.23 26.55 -24.95
N PRO A 644 -0.82 26.42 -26.14
CA PRO A 644 -0.68 27.44 -27.18
C PRO A 644 -1.24 28.79 -26.70
N GLU A 645 -0.56 29.87 -27.08
CA GLU A 645 -0.98 31.21 -26.73
C GLU A 645 -2.41 31.48 -27.23
N GLY A 646 -3.26 32.04 -26.37
CA GLY A 646 -4.65 32.35 -26.71
C GLY A 646 -5.64 31.16 -26.73
N TRP A 647 -5.16 29.91 -26.77
CA TRP A 647 -6.02 28.72 -26.96
C TRP A 647 -7.18 28.62 -25.94
N ILE A 648 -6.90 28.88 -24.66
CA ILE A 648 -7.91 28.87 -23.59
C ILE A 648 -9.01 29.91 -23.86
N LYS A 649 -8.64 31.11 -24.34
CA LYS A 649 -9.58 32.18 -24.65
C LYS A 649 -10.44 31.84 -25.86
N GLU A 650 -9.83 31.28 -26.90
CA GLU A 650 -10.52 30.88 -28.14
C GLU A 650 -11.48 29.70 -27.93
N THR A 651 -11.11 28.76 -27.05
CA THR A 651 -11.90 27.55 -26.79
C THR A 651 -12.99 27.78 -25.75
N THR A 652 -12.67 28.50 -24.65
CA THR A 652 -13.57 28.66 -23.49
C THR A 652 -14.28 30.01 -23.43
N GLY A 653 -13.91 30.96 -24.29
CA GLY A 653 -14.45 32.32 -24.31
C GLY A 653 -13.91 33.26 -23.23
N VAL A 654 -12.97 32.81 -22.39
CA VAL A 654 -12.38 33.62 -21.29
C VAL A 654 -10.87 33.42 -21.19
N SER A 655 -10.15 34.41 -20.69
CA SER A 655 -8.69 34.29 -20.50
C SER A 655 -8.31 33.23 -19.45
N LEU A 656 -7.08 32.73 -19.52
CA LEU A 656 -6.52 31.79 -18.54
C LEU A 656 -6.62 32.35 -17.11
N ASP A 657 -6.29 33.63 -16.90
CA ASP A 657 -6.43 34.28 -15.59
C ASP A 657 -7.88 34.32 -15.10
N ALA A 658 -8.83 34.54 -16.01
CA ALA A 658 -10.24 34.51 -15.66
C ALA A 658 -10.68 33.09 -15.28
N VAL A 659 -10.18 32.04 -15.93
CA VAL A 659 -10.38 30.64 -15.52
C VAL A 659 -9.84 30.41 -14.12
N ARG A 660 -8.59 30.80 -13.86
CA ARG A 660 -7.91 30.61 -12.57
C ARG A 660 -8.61 31.30 -11.39
N ARG A 661 -9.29 32.43 -11.63
CA ARG A 661 -10.09 33.14 -10.63
C ARG A 661 -11.42 32.46 -10.29
N ARG A 662 -11.95 31.57 -11.16
CA ARG A 662 -13.23 30.89 -10.92
C ARG A 662 -13.18 30.02 -9.68
N ARG A 663 -14.31 29.94 -8.96
CA ARG A 663 -14.45 29.10 -7.76
C ARG A 663 -14.17 27.63 -8.04
N LEU A 664 -14.68 27.10 -9.16
CA LEU A 664 -14.48 25.70 -9.56
C LEU A 664 -12.99 25.38 -9.71
N TYR A 665 -12.24 26.19 -10.45
CA TYR A 665 -10.79 26.00 -10.62
C TYR A 665 -10.06 26.00 -9.28
N ARG A 666 -10.33 26.99 -8.41
CA ARG A 666 -9.71 27.05 -7.08
C ARG A 666 -9.99 25.81 -6.23
N LEU A 667 -11.17 25.20 -6.38
CA LEU A 667 -11.51 23.94 -5.73
C LEU A 667 -10.73 22.78 -6.34
N MET A 668 -10.70 22.65 -7.67
CA MET A 668 -9.89 21.64 -8.38
C MET A 668 -8.43 21.69 -7.93
N ARG A 669 -7.82 22.87 -7.99
CA ARG A 669 -6.45 23.11 -7.54
C ARG A 669 -6.22 22.73 -6.08
N THR A 670 -7.14 23.10 -5.20
CA THR A 670 -7.05 22.77 -3.76
C THR A 670 -7.18 21.27 -3.51
N ALA A 671 -7.98 20.55 -4.31
CA ALA A 671 -8.14 19.11 -4.20
C ALA A 671 -6.92 18.34 -4.74
N SER A 672 -6.35 18.81 -5.86
CA SER A 672 -5.17 18.20 -6.49
C SER A 672 -3.89 18.34 -5.69
N LEU A 673 -3.73 19.43 -4.92
CA LEU A 673 -2.52 19.72 -4.14
C LEU A 673 -2.59 19.13 -2.72
N PRO A 674 -1.79 18.10 -2.38
CA PRO A 674 -1.83 17.46 -1.06
C PRO A 674 -1.18 18.33 0.02
N ASP A 675 -1.90 18.66 1.10
CA ASP A 675 -1.42 19.57 2.14
C ASP A 675 -1.76 19.12 3.57
N GLY A 676 -1.04 19.65 4.57
CA GLY A 676 -1.21 19.29 5.99
C GLY A 676 -0.60 17.95 6.39
N ARG A 677 -0.78 17.52 7.65
CA ARG A 677 -0.24 16.27 8.19
C ARG A 677 -0.78 15.06 7.42
N ALA A 678 0.13 14.20 6.94
CA ALA A 678 -0.18 13.10 6.03
C ALA A 678 -1.02 13.51 4.80
N TYR A 679 -0.94 14.77 4.38
CA TYR A 679 -1.61 15.33 3.20
C TYR A 679 -3.15 15.43 3.29
N ARG A 680 -3.67 15.71 4.49
CA ARG A 680 -5.12 15.70 4.79
C ARG A 680 -5.67 16.94 5.46
N SER A 681 -5.27 18.14 5.02
CA SER A 681 -5.87 19.37 5.55
C SER A 681 -7.41 19.35 5.45
N ARG A 682 -8.08 20.03 6.37
CA ARG A 682 -9.54 20.20 6.33
C ARG A 682 -9.98 20.84 5.01
N ARG A 683 -9.24 21.84 4.54
CA ARG A 683 -9.51 22.60 3.32
C ARG A 683 -9.51 21.69 2.09
N ARG A 684 -8.48 20.84 1.94
CA ARG A 684 -8.40 19.89 0.82
C ARG A 684 -9.53 18.87 0.85
N ARG A 685 -9.85 18.30 2.03
CA ARG A 685 -10.95 17.33 2.14
C ARG A 685 -12.30 17.93 1.71
N THR A 686 -12.58 19.18 2.10
CA THR A 686 -13.78 19.89 1.65
C THR A 686 -13.78 20.12 0.13
N ALA A 687 -12.62 20.41 -0.46
CA ALA A 687 -12.50 20.58 -1.90
C ALA A 687 -12.72 19.26 -2.66
N ILE A 688 -12.12 18.15 -2.21
CA ILE A 688 -12.33 16.80 -2.78
C ILE A 688 -13.82 16.45 -2.72
N TRP A 689 -14.44 16.58 -1.55
CA TRP A 689 -15.86 16.30 -1.37
C TRP A 689 -16.73 17.11 -2.34
N PHE A 690 -16.45 18.40 -2.54
CA PHE A 690 -17.19 19.22 -3.50
C PHE A 690 -17.06 18.68 -4.94
N LEU A 691 -15.86 18.24 -5.32
CA LEU A 691 -15.57 17.79 -6.68
C LEU A 691 -16.10 16.39 -6.99
N GLU A 692 -16.15 15.49 -6.00
CA GLU A 692 -16.84 14.20 -6.11
C GLU A 692 -18.33 14.38 -6.51
N HIS A 693 -18.94 15.50 -6.11
CA HIS A 693 -20.35 15.81 -6.39
C HIS A 693 -20.55 16.79 -7.56
N TYR A 694 -19.47 17.21 -8.22
CA TYR A 694 -19.54 18.10 -9.38
C TYR A 694 -19.67 17.29 -10.68
N PRO A 695 -20.52 17.71 -11.65
CA PRO A 695 -21.48 18.81 -11.58
C PRO A 695 -22.74 18.47 -10.75
N LEU A 696 -23.35 19.49 -10.14
CA LEU A 696 -24.49 19.36 -9.21
C LEU A 696 -25.72 18.58 -9.71
N PRO A 697 -26.08 18.53 -11.01
CA PRO A 697 -27.20 17.70 -11.49
C PRO A 697 -27.03 16.20 -11.19
N LYS A 698 -25.82 15.73 -10.83
CA LYS A 698 -25.57 14.40 -10.26
C LYS A 698 -26.39 14.08 -9.01
N ILE A 699 -26.92 15.09 -8.31
CA ILE A 699 -27.81 14.88 -7.15
C ILE A 699 -29.16 14.28 -7.58
N GLN A 700 -29.57 14.37 -8.85
CA GLN A 700 -30.81 13.74 -9.31
C GLN A 700 -30.73 12.21 -9.29
N THR A 701 -29.57 11.62 -9.62
CA THR A 701 -29.36 10.17 -9.48
C THR A 701 -29.37 9.76 -8.00
N TRP A 702 -28.95 10.65 -7.09
CA TRP A 702 -29.08 10.39 -5.66
C TRP A 702 -30.54 10.19 -5.24
N LEU A 703 -31.51 10.84 -5.88
CA LEU A 703 -32.93 10.70 -5.52
C LEU A 703 -33.58 9.42 -6.06
N ASP A 704 -32.90 8.66 -6.92
CA ASP A 704 -33.41 7.39 -7.44
C ASP A 704 -33.46 6.33 -6.32
N PRO A 705 -34.59 5.65 -6.09
CA PRO A 705 -34.69 4.52 -5.17
C PRO A 705 -33.60 3.47 -5.37
N LEU A 706 -33.15 3.19 -6.60
CA LEU A 706 -32.06 2.26 -6.93
C LEU A 706 -30.73 2.62 -6.24
N THR A 707 -30.52 3.87 -5.85
CA THR A 707 -29.34 4.28 -5.07
C THR A 707 -29.49 4.08 -3.57
N TRP A 708 -30.66 3.72 -3.04
CA TRP A 708 -30.88 3.69 -1.58
C TRP A 708 -30.08 2.58 -0.88
N THR A 709 -29.82 1.45 -1.53
CA THR A 709 -28.91 0.39 -1.04
C THR A 709 -27.46 0.86 -1.02
N LYS A 710 -27.02 1.56 -2.09
CA LYS A 710 -25.71 2.23 -2.12
C LYS A 710 -25.62 3.38 -1.13
N ARG A 711 -26.71 4.10 -0.80
CA ARG A 711 -26.73 5.11 0.28
C ARG A 711 -26.52 4.46 1.64
N VAL A 712 -27.16 3.33 1.91
CA VAL A 712 -26.92 2.58 3.15
C VAL A 712 -25.46 2.11 3.19
N LYS A 713 -24.90 1.58 2.08
CA LYS A 713 -23.47 1.23 1.99
C LYS A 713 -22.50 2.43 1.97
N PHE A 714 -22.81 3.61 1.42
CA PHE A 714 -21.95 4.82 1.46
C PHE A 714 -21.99 5.50 2.84
N ILE A 715 -23.16 5.42 3.50
CA ILE A 715 -23.33 5.72 4.93
C ILE A 715 -22.75 4.56 5.78
N GLN A 716 -22.39 3.38 5.20
CA GLN A 716 -21.83 2.16 5.86
C GLN A 716 -20.35 1.71 5.58
N GLY A 717 -19.67 2.12 4.50
CA GLY A 717 -18.21 2.20 4.34
C GLY A 717 -17.78 3.30 3.33
N GLY A 718 -16.68 4.01 3.62
CA GLY A 718 -16.05 5.02 2.75
C GLY A 718 -14.82 5.67 3.39
#